data_AF-A0A850Q7N5-F1
#
_entry.id   AF-A0A850Q7N5-F1
#
_cell.length_a   1.000
_cell.length_b   1.000
_cell.length_c   1.000
_cell.angle_alpha   90.00
_cell.angle_beta   90.00
_cell.angle_gamma   90.00
#
_symmetry.space_group_name_H-M   'P 1'
#
loop_
_entity.id
_entity.type
_entity.pdbx_description
1 polymer ?
#
loop_
_entity_poly.entity_id
_entity_poly.type
_entity_poly.pdbx_seq_one_letter_code
_entity_poly.pdbx_strand_id
1 'polypeptide(L)'
;MSIFRTPKFLALLFCGLSHNATMACAAPDLEGLIPILHETFDEPLQRYDGVSGVWSTIPRSRKLYTNSEETVFFDFGLFGNSCDRSLADLHEVSNGVLLLRSSRVSPECRQAIDQYLIQSGQGEIAPKIKYVTSQITTSETWSQTYGYFEIVARIPTGKGRWPAFWLTHAGPGWPPEIDIFEAYGKGLSIQTPKDGTFNVAVFFDKFDRLGRPVNSVDIQNEYSGSSPKLPIAKNKFGKTVFNFHNLVRADANFGTDIYEDFHTYSVFWEENSISFYFGSDRHNLVEVFRTPTPDDLRAPMYAIANDQFTARGGGWSPPNVDIQNILNPLNSFEISEITFYAIPPSLHIHMQDGQNPYNFGDSKIFDTPADDVIAPGDGFDLIELTDGNDKILVTKGFGNKIISGFGAGDVLHLEGFRFATSAAIFRSLTQVGGDVWLPTGADPFDPQTIVFRNALLSDFSYSQFVPLWPVAPRFFRNLAGSIPNYTAQALDEMEAKLLLPGMQFRDNGLASHFVGTERSDSFSVANSKTVIQEFHSGDIDEVFVSVDFKIPENIERGIAEREGVSLFANDDGNRLETVSDGTTLIGGNGDDLFVVSEGVKRVDIVLSYGSGLDVIRGLTPGVRILIPEGLKNFLKFSMVQNGIMLHLSDSDSLLLESVFNPDILGISFY
;
A
#
# COMPACT_ATOMS: atom_id res chain seq x y z
N MET A 1 26.50 0.98 51.86
CA MET A 1 25.05 0.89 51.63
C MET A 1 24.74 1.69 50.37
N SER A 2 24.13 1.01 49.38
CA SER A 2 23.56 1.43 48.08
C SER A 2 24.14 2.68 47.37
N ILE A 3 24.93 2.55 46.31
CA ILE A 3 24.59 2.14 44.92
C ILE A 3 23.70 3.19 44.22
N PHE A 4 24.34 4.11 43.50
CA PHE A 4 23.81 4.77 42.31
C PHE A 4 24.22 3.93 41.09
N ARG A 5 23.26 3.49 40.27
CA ARG A 5 23.49 2.91 38.94
C ARG A 5 22.99 3.89 37.89
N THR A 6 23.91 4.45 37.12
CA THR A 6 23.68 5.05 35.81
C THR A 6 23.52 3.94 34.76
N PRO A 7 22.66 4.11 33.73
CA PRO A 7 22.55 3.16 32.65
C PRO A 7 23.72 3.33 31.67
N LYS A 8 24.47 2.26 31.43
CA LYS A 8 25.51 2.20 30.40
C LYS A 8 24.85 1.94 29.04
N PHE A 9 24.67 2.98 28.23
CA PHE A 9 24.62 2.84 26.77
C PHE A 9 26.05 2.94 26.25
N LEU A 10 26.69 1.79 26.02
CA LEU A 10 27.86 1.68 25.14
C LEU A 10 28.12 0.20 24.83
N ALA A 11 27.44 -0.34 23.82
CA ALA A 11 27.90 -1.51 23.08
C ALA A 11 28.54 -1.00 21.79
N LEU A 12 29.75 -0.43 21.89
CA LEU A 12 30.59 -0.19 20.72
C LEU A 12 31.21 -1.53 20.32
N LEU A 13 30.77 -2.08 19.18
CA LEU A 13 31.47 -3.19 18.51
C LEU A 13 32.85 -2.72 18.03
N PHE A 14 33.90 -3.27 18.63
CA PHE A 14 35.23 -3.28 18.04
C PHE A 14 35.30 -4.44 17.05
N CYS A 15 35.28 -4.15 15.75
CA CYS A 15 35.66 -5.12 14.72
C CYS A 15 37.19 -5.16 14.63
N GLY A 16 37.79 -6.21 15.16
CA GLY A 16 39.25 -6.40 15.19
C GLY A 16 39.80 -6.82 13.83
N LEU A 17 40.76 -6.06 13.32
CA LEU A 17 41.63 -6.46 12.22
C LEU A 17 42.52 -7.64 12.68
N SER A 18 42.15 -8.88 12.31
CA SER A 18 43.11 -9.99 12.29
C SER A 18 42.79 -10.99 11.19
N HIS A 19 43.75 -11.19 10.29
CA HIS A 19 43.77 -12.31 9.35
C HIS A 19 43.75 -13.65 10.12
N ASN A 20 42.91 -14.58 9.67
CA ASN A 20 42.76 -15.97 10.14
C ASN A 20 41.93 -16.19 11.42
N ALA A 21 40.67 -15.78 11.39
CA ALA A 21 39.52 -16.54 11.89
C ALA A 21 38.25 -15.77 11.49
N THR A 22 37.38 -16.35 10.67
CA THR A 22 36.05 -15.81 10.41
C THR A 22 35.24 -15.82 11.70
N MET A 23 35.28 -14.73 12.47
CA MET A 23 34.20 -14.46 13.42
C MET A 23 32.96 -14.16 12.57
N ALA A 24 32.10 -15.16 12.42
CA ALA A 24 30.76 -14.95 11.89
C ALA A 24 30.09 -13.87 12.77
N CYS A 25 29.66 -12.77 12.13
CA CYS A 25 28.73 -11.85 12.79
C CYS A 25 27.51 -12.68 13.18
N ALA A 26 27.09 -12.62 14.44
CA ALA A 26 25.95 -13.40 14.93
C ALA A 26 24.68 -13.08 14.12
N ALA A 27 23.75 -14.03 14.07
CA ALA A 27 22.42 -13.80 13.53
C ALA A 27 21.80 -12.52 14.13
N PRO A 28 20.97 -11.78 13.36
CA PRO A 28 20.39 -10.54 13.85
C PRO A 28 19.52 -10.81 15.09
N ASP A 29 19.70 -9.99 16.11
CA ASP A 29 18.88 -10.01 17.31
C ASP A 29 17.52 -9.39 16.99
N LEU A 30 16.45 -10.16 17.17
CA LEU A 30 15.09 -9.71 16.95
C LEU A 30 14.38 -9.35 18.26
N GLU A 31 15.07 -9.45 19.41
CA GLU A 31 14.50 -9.05 20.70
C GLU A 31 14.13 -7.55 20.67
N GLY A 32 12.89 -7.24 21.05
CA GLY A 32 12.36 -5.88 21.06
C GLY A 32 11.85 -5.37 19.70
N LEU A 33 11.97 -6.13 18.61
CA LEU A 33 11.28 -5.81 17.36
C LEU A 33 9.79 -6.17 17.45
N ILE A 34 8.97 -5.52 16.61
CA ILE A 34 7.53 -5.75 16.56
C ILE A 34 7.23 -6.86 15.55
N PRO A 35 6.65 -8.00 15.94
CA PRO A 35 6.24 -9.02 14.99
C PRO A 35 5.09 -8.50 14.14
N ILE A 36 5.24 -8.55 12.82
CA ILE A 36 4.22 -8.09 11.87
C ILE A 36 3.53 -9.28 11.22
N LEU A 37 4.31 -10.15 10.60
CA LEU A 37 3.79 -11.29 9.86
C LEU A 37 4.67 -12.51 10.16
N HIS A 38 4.01 -13.64 10.44
CA HIS A 38 4.62 -14.95 10.50
C HIS A 38 3.72 -15.91 9.75
N GLU A 39 4.11 -16.26 8.52
CA GLU A 39 3.35 -17.11 7.62
C GLU A 39 4.07 -18.45 7.48
N THR A 40 3.46 -19.52 7.99
CA THR A 40 3.96 -20.90 7.95
C THR A 40 3.24 -21.77 6.92
N PHE A 41 2.22 -21.23 6.24
CA PHE A 41 1.41 -21.95 5.26
C PHE A 41 0.79 -23.25 5.79
N ASP A 42 0.49 -23.29 7.10
CA ASP A 42 -0.26 -24.39 7.72
C ASP A 42 -1.73 -24.40 7.23
N GLU A 43 -2.22 -23.24 6.82
CA GLU A 43 -3.55 -23.02 6.23
C GLU A 43 -3.42 -22.65 4.74
N PRO A 44 -4.51 -22.75 3.95
CA PRO A 44 -4.51 -22.29 2.56
C PRO A 44 -4.03 -20.84 2.42
N LEU A 45 -3.35 -20.54 1.32
CA LEU A 45 -2.83 -19.20 1.04
C LEU A 45 -3.94 -18.16 1.21
N GLN A 46 -3.73 -17.20 2.12
CA GLN A 46 -4.63 -16.07 2.33
C GLN A 46 -4.53 -15.07 1.17
N ARG A 47 -5.09 -15.46 0.03
CA ARG A 47 -5.07 -14.66 -1.19
C ARG A 47 -5.88 -13.37 -0.99
N TYR A 48 -5.27 -12.24 -1.32
CA TYR A 48 -5.97 -10.96 -1.38
C TYR A 48 -6.81 -10.87 -2.65
N ASP A 49 -8.13 -10.78 -2.48
CA ASP A 49 -9.11 -10.76 -3.59
C ASP A 49 -9.56 -9.34 -3.99
N GLY A 50 -8.95 -8.31 -3.39
CA GLY A 50 -9.38 -6.92 -3.52
C GLY A 50 -10.32 -6.47 -2.41
N VAL A 51 -10.70 -7.35 -1.48
CA VAL A 51 -11.51 -7.05 -0.29
C VAL A 51 -10.80 -7.50 0.98
N SER A 52 -10.39 -8.77 1.06
CA SER A 52 -9.78 -9.39 2.25
C SER A 52 -8.61 -10.29 1.85
N GLY A 53 -7.78 -10.71 2.81
CA GLY A 53 -6.59 -11.51 2.59
C GLY A 53 -5.27 -10.72 2.71
N VAL A 54 -4.15 -11.41 2.55
CA VAL A 54 -2.80 -10.84 2.75
C VAL A 54 -2.02 -10.80 1.44
N TRP A 55 -2.03 -11.89 0.67
CA TRP A 55 -1.12 -12.06 -0.45
C TRP A 55 -1.81 -11.84 -1.79
N SER A 56 -1.45 -10.77 -2.51
CA SER A 56 -1.84 -10.63 -3.92
C SER A 56 -1.00 -11.54 -4.80
N THR A 57 -1.63 -12.17 -5.79
CA THR A 57 -1.00 -13.11 -6.72
C THR A 57 -0.61 -12.48 -8.07
N ILE A 58 -0.99 -11.22 -8.28
CA ILE A 58 -0.63 -10.39 -9.46
C ILE A 58 0.06 -9.10 -9.05
N PRO A 59 0.81 -8.45 -9.95
CA PRO A 59 1.37 -7.13 -9.67
C PRO A 59 0.26 -6.09 -9.47
N ARG A 60 0.44 -5.18 -8.50
CA ARG A 60 -0.49 -4.05 -8.24
C ARG A 60 -0.90 -3.28 -9.48
N SER A 61 0.04 -3.03 -10.40
CA SER A 61 -0.25 -2.31 -11.65
C SER A 61 -1.23 -3.03 -12.59
N ARG A 62 -1.57 -4.30 -12.28
CA ARG A 62 -2.30 -5.26 -13.13
C ARG A 62 -1.64 -5.49 -14.49
N LYS A 63 -0.43 -4.97 -14.69
CA LYS A 63 0.42 -5.34 -15.81
C LYS A 63 1.13 -6.64 -15.45
N LEU A 64 0.90 -7.68 -16.25
CA LEU A 64 1.32 -9.04 -15.95
C LEU A 64 2.73 -9.34 -16.45
N TYR A 65 3.38 -8.38 -17.11
CA TYR A 65 4.72 -8.58 -17.64
C TYR A 65 5.70 -8.96 -16.52
N THR A 66 6.59 -9.87 -16.87
CA THR A 66 7.78 -10.21 -16.09
C THR A 66 8.98 -9.50 -16.73
N ASN A 67 10.20 -9.68 -16.21
CA ASN A 67 11.39 -9.31 -17.00
C ASN A 67 11.65 -10.26 -18.20
N SER A 68 10.70 -11.17 -18.51
CA SER A 68 10.68 -12.01 -19.71
C SER A 68 9.74 -11.44 -20.77
N GLU A 69 10.14 -11.57 -22.04
CA GLU A 69 9.26 -11.32 -23.16
C GLU A 69 8.28 -12.48 -23.43
N GLU A 70 8.44 -13.63 -22.77
CA GLU A 70 7.70 -14.88 -23.09
C GLU A 70 6.81 -15.38 -21.94
N THR A 71 6.78 -14.67 -20.80
CA THR A 71 6.11 -15.14 -19.59
C THR A 71 5.31 -14.02 -18.93
N VAL A 72 4.11 -14.35 -18.46
CA VAL A 72 3.27 -13.46 -17.65
C VAL A 72 3.01 -14.06 -16.27
N PHE A 73 2.82 -13.20 -15.26
CA PHE A 73 2.21 -13.62 -14.01
C PHE A 73 0.75 -13.99 -14.25
N PHE A 74 0.32 -15.09 -13.63
CA PHE A 74 -1.02 -15.64 -13.77
C PHE A 74 -1.70 -15.71 -12.42
N ASP A 75 -3.03 -15.60 -12.45
CA ASP A 75 -3.86 -15.65 -11.27
C ASP A 75 -5.18 -16.36 -11.55
N PHE A 76 -5.55 -17.28 -10.65
CA PHE A 76 -6.77 -18.08 -10.78
C PHE A 76 -8.01 -17.21 -10.63
N GLY A 77 -8.98 -17.40 -11.53
CA GLY A 77 -10.18 -16.58 -11.62
C GLY A 77 -10.02 -15.35 -12.52
N LEU A 78 -8.79 -14.94 -12.87
CA LEU A 78 -8.57 -13.78 -13.74
C LEU A 78 -8.94 -14.07 -15.21
N PHE A 79 -8.68 -15.30 -15.68
CA PHE A 79 -8.88 -15.71 -17.08
C PHE A 79 -10.04 -16.68 -17.28
N GLY A 80 -10.81 -16.93 -16.22
CA GLY A 80 -12.02 -17.74 -16.22
C GLY A 80 -11.79 -19.25 -16.07
N ASN A 81 -12.83 -19.93 -15.60
CA ASN A 81 -12.80 -21.33 -15.15
C ASN A 81 -12.31 -22.35 -16.20
N SER A 82 -12.41 -22.06 -17.50
CA SER A 82 -11.89 -22.95 -18.54
C SER A 82 -10.37 -22.88 -18.64
N CYS A 83 -9.81 -21.68 -18.53
CA CYS A 83 -8.37 -21.47 -18.54
C CYS A 83 -7.77 -22.03 -17.24
N ASP A 84 -8.35 -21.67 -16.10
CA ASP A 84 -7.92 -22.13 -14.78
C ASP A 84 -7.79 -23.67 -14.70
N ARG A 85 -8.84 -24.41 -15.10
CA ARG A 85 -8.84 -25.88 -15.08
C ARG A 85 -7.89 -26.54 -16.08
N SER A 86 -7.38 -25.78 -17.06
CA SER A 86 -6.45 -26.30 -18.07
C SER A 86 -4.98 -26.19 -17.65
N LEU A 87 -4.70 -25.47 -16.56
CA LEU A 87 -3.38 -25.26 -16.01
C LEU A 87 -3.20 -26.06 -14.72
N ALA A 88 -1.94 -26.34 -14.37
CA ALA A 88 -1.60 -26.80 -13.03
C ALA A 88 -1.78 -25.65 -12.03
N ASP A 89 -2.06 -25.98 -10.77
CA ASP A 89 -2.13 -24.99 -9.69
C ASP A 89 -0.78 -24.29 -9.54
N LEU A 90 -0.74 -23.02 -9.95
CA LEU A 90 0.47 -22.19 -9.90
C LEU A 90 0.79 -21.66 -8.50
N HIS A 91 -0.23 -21.60 -7.64
CA HIS A 91 -0.16 -21.23 -6.24
C HIS A 91 -0.85 -22.33 -5.44
N GLU A 92 -0.09 -23.24 -4.86
CA GLU A 92 -0.65 -24.33 -4.05
C GLU A 92 0.04 -24.34 -2.68
N VAL A 93 -0.74 -24.44 -1.61
CA VAL A 93 -0.20 -24.79 -0.29
C VAL A 93 -0.38 -26.28 -0.08
N SER A 94 0.72 -27.00 0.17
CA SER A 94 0.72 -28.44 0.37
C SER A 94 1.68 -28.81 1.48
N ASN A 95 1.16 -29.42 2.56
CA ASN A 95 1.92 -29.86 3.73
C ASN A 95 2.80 -28.75 4.37
N GLY A 96 2.24 -27.56 4.61
CA GLY A 96 3.00 -26.46 5.24
C GLY A 96 3.99 -25.76 4.29
N VAL A 97 3.84 -25.93 2.97
CA VAL A 97 4.73 -25.34 1.98
C VAL A 97 3.92 -24.73 0.85
N LEU A 98 4.17 -23.45 0.57
CA LEU A 98 3.69 -22.78 -0.63
C LEU A 98 4.56 -23.15 -1.84
N LEU A 99 3.90 -23.59 -2.90
CA LEU A 99 4.49 -24.02 -4.16
C LEU A 99 4.15 -22.99 -5.23
N LEU A 100 5.17 -22.24 -5.68
CA LEU A 100 5.09 -21.32 -6.80
C LEU A 100 5.61 -22.01 -8.07
N ARG A 101 4.72 -22.15 -9.07
CA ARG A 101 5.00 -22.91 -10.30
C ARG A 101 4.95 -22.05 -11.56
N SER A 102 5.48 -22.64 -12.63
CA SER A 102 5.38 -22.14 -14.00
C SER A 102 4.77 -23.23 -14.88
N SER A 103 4.02 -22.84 -15.91
CA SER A 103 3.42 -23.76 -16.88
C SER A 103 3.47 -23.19 -18.29
N ARG A 104 3.27 -24.04 -19.30
CA ARG A 104 2.97 -23.59 -20.66
C ARG A 104 1.58 -22.98 -20.69
N VAL A 105 1.41 -21.92 -21.49
CA VAL A 105 0.06 -21.45 -21.85
C VAL A 105 -0.66 -22.59 -22.58
N SER A 106 -1.83 -22.97 -22.07
CA SER A 106 -2.70 -23.94 -22.73
C SER A 106 -3.45 -23.29 -23.91
N PRO A 107 -3.88 -24.07 -24.91
CA PRO A 107 -4.78 -23.57 -25.96
C PRO A 107 -6.04 -22.90 -25.41
N GLU A 108 -6.59 -23.42 -24.31
CA GLU A 108 -7.80 -22.91 -23.64
C GLU A 108 -7.58 -21.52 -23.00
N CYS A 109 -6.37 -21.23 -22.55
CA CYS A 109 -6.01 -19.94 -21.96
C CYS A 109 -5.65 -18.85 -22.97
N ARG A 110 -5.20 -19.23 -24.17
CA ARG A 110 -4.56 -18.31 -25.13
C ARG A 110 -5.41 -17.07 -25.41
N GLN A 111 -6.69 -17.26 -25.72
CA GLN A 111 -7.60 -16.16 -26.06
C GLN A 111 -7.81 -15.21 -24.89
N ALA A 112 -8.02 -15.72 -23.68
CA ALA A 112 -8.27 -14.90 -22.49
C ALA A 112 -7.03 -14.07 -22.12
N ILE A 113 -5.85 -14.66 -22.19
CA ILE A 113 -4.58 -13.96 -21.96
C ILE A 113 -4.37 -12.87 -23.02
N ASP A 114 -4.60 -13.17 -24.31
CA ASP A 114 -4.48 -12.18 -25.39
C ASP A 114 -5.41 -10.99 -25.18
N GLN A 115 -6.68 -11.27 -24.88
CA GLN A 115 -7.68 -10.22 -24.64
C GLN A 115 -7.29 -9.34 -23.45
N TYR A 116 -6.87 -9.95 -22.34
CA TYR A 116 -6.42 -9.22 -21.17
C TYR A 116 -5.23 -8.31 -21.49
N LEU A 117 -4.21 -8.85 -22.18
CA LEU A 117 -3.01 -8.09 -22.54
C LEU A 117 -3.36 -6.93 -23.47
N ILE A 118 -4.24 -7.13 -24.45
CA ILE A 118 -4.70 -6.03 -25.33
C ILE A 118 -5.42 -4.96 -24.52
N GLN A 119 -6.37 -5.33 -23.68
CA GLN A 119 -7.19 -4.40 -22.88
C GLN A 119 -6.36 -3.61 -21.85
N SER A 120 -5.32 -4.23 -21.31
CA SER A 120 -4.40 -3.60 -20.34
C SER A 120 -3.24 -2.83 -20.99
N GLY A 121 -3.26 -2.65 -22.31
CA GLY A 121 -2.22 -1.92 -23.04
C GLY A 121 -0.89 -2.68 -23.22
N GLN A 122 -0.92 -4.00 -23.05
CA GLN A 122 0.20 -4.94 -23.20
C GLN A 122 0.07 -5.82 -24.46
N GLY A 123 -0.78 -5.43 -25.43
CA GLY A 123 -1.06 -6.24 -26.62
C GLY A 123 0.16 -6.56 -27.50
N GLU A 124 1.23 -5.75 -27.43
CA GLU A 124 2.47 -5.98 -28.20
C GLU A 124 3.22 -7.25 -27.76
N ILE A 125 3.11 -7.64 -26.48
CA ILE A 125 3.81 -8.83 -25.96
C ILE A 125 2.98 -10.11 -26.10
N ALA A 126 1.66 -10.00 -26.30
CA ALA A 126 0.74 -11.14 -26.38
C ALA A 126 1.22 -12.29 -27.31
N PRO A 127 1.67 -12.02 -28.55
CA PRO A 127 2.16 -13.06 -29.47
C PRO A 127 3.42 -13.78 -29.01
N LYS A 128 4.20 -13.19 -28.09
CA LYS A 128 5.45 -13.75 -27.58
C LYS A 128 5.23 -14.65 -26.37
N ILE A 129 4.11 -14.52 -25.67
CA ILE A 129 3.84 -15.26 -24.42
C ILE A 129 3.68 -16.75 -24.71
N LYS A 130 4.51 -17.55 -24.06
CA LYS A 130 4.55 -19.02 -24.12
C LYS A 130 4.27 -19.67 -22.78
N TYR A 131 4.49 -18.94 -21.69
CA TYR A 131 4.43 -19.46 -20.33
C TYR A 131 3.63 -18.54 -19.40
N VAL A 132 3.12 -19.15 -18.35
CA VAL A 132 2.55 -18.50 -17.19
C VAL A 132 3.41 -18.84 -15.97
N THR A 133 3.49 -17.92 -15.03
CA THR A 133 4.21 -18.12 -13.77
C THR A 133 3.51 -17.43 -12.60
N SER A 134 4.05 -17.58 -11.41
CA SER A 134 3.44 -17.17 -10.15
C SER A 134 4.33 -16.22 -9.35
N GLN A 135 3.65 -15.37 -8.59
CA GLN A 135 4.22 -14.54 -7.53
C GLN A 135 3.23 -14.44 -6.38
N ILE A 136 3.72 -14.06 -5.21
CA ILE A 136 2.93 -13.47 -4.13
C ILE A 136 3.54 -12.13 -3.74
N THR A 137 2.71 -11.17 -3.35
CA THR A 137 3.17 -9.85 -2.93
C THR A 137 2.23 -9.20 -1.92
N THR A 138 2.79 -8.40 -1.02
CA THR A 138 2.02 -7.55 -0.09
C THR A 138 1.70 -6.16 -0.67
N SER A 139 1.90 -5.95 -1.98
CA SER A 139 1.78 -4.62 -2.62
C SER A 139 0.44 -3.91 -2.44
N GLU A 140 -0.61 -4.64 -2.07
CA GLU A 140 -1.97 -4.14 -1.82
C GLU A 140 -2.33 -4.12 -0.32
N THR A 141 -1.54 -4.75 0.55
CA THR A 141 -1.97 -5.11 1.91
C THR A 141 -0.96 -4.73 2.97
N TRP A 142 0.33 -4.61 2.66
CA TRP A 142 1.33 -4.21 3.64
C TRP A 142 2.58 -3.64 2.99
N SER A 143 3.02 -2.52 3.53
CA SER A 143 4.35 -1.96 3.29
C SER A 143 4.87 -1.36 4.59
N GLN A 144 6.19 -1.35 4.77
CA GLN A 144 6.81 -0.68 5.92
C GLN A 144 8.17 -0.11 5.55
N THR A 145 8.63 0.85 6.33
CA THR A 145 10.00 1.34 6.28
C THR A 145 10.81 0.61 7.37
N TYR A 146 12.00 0.12 7.00
CA TYR A 146 12.91 -0.62 7.89
C TYR A 146 12.32 -1.93 8.42
N GLY A 147 13.15 -2.66 9.16
CA GLY A 147 12.78 -3.92 9.81
C GLY A 147 13.52 -5.13 9.26
N TYR A 148 13.08 -6.29 9.71
CA TYR A 148 13.64 -7.58 9.36
C TYR A 148 12.68 -8.34 8.46
N PHE A 149 13.20 -8.87 7.36
CA PHE A 149 12.44 -9.68 6.40
C PHE A 149 13.18 -10.98 6.14
N GLU A 150 12.49 -12.09 6.30
CA GLU A 150 13.05 -13.43 6.18
C GLU A 150 12.13 -14.33 5.36
N ILE A 151 12.75 -15.23 4.60
CA ILE A 151 12.08 -16.31 3.88
C ILE A 151 12.86 -17.61 4.06
N VAL A 152 12.14 -18.71 4.30
CA VAL A 152 12.69 -20.07 4.28
C VAL A 152 12.22 -20.78 3.04
N ALA A 153 13.13 -20.99 2.08
CA ALA A 153 12.77 -21.45 0.75
C ALA A 153 13.77 -22.44 0.14
N ARG A 154 13.26 -23.23 -0.81
CA ARG A 154 14.02 -24.14 -1.67
C ARG A 154 13.84 -23.74 -3.14
N ILE A 155 14.96 -23.66 -3.85
CA ILE A 155 15.05 -23.07 -5.19
C ILE A 155 14.78 -24.15 -6.27
N PRO A 156 13.94 -23.90 -7.29
CA PRO A 156 13.71 -24.83 -8.39
C PRO A 156 14.97 -25.01 -9.24
N THR A 157 15.07 -26.17 -9.89
CA THR A 157 16.12 -26.44 -10.88
C THR A 157 15.68 -26.08 -12.29
N GLY A 158 16.65 -25.93 -13.19
CA GLY A 158 16.41 -25.67 -14.60
C GLY A 158 16.80 -24.27 -15.04
N LYS A 159 17.64 -24.22 -16.07
CA LYS A 159 17.96 -22.99 -16.79
C LYS A 159 16.67 -22.29 -17.25
N GLY A 160 16.56 -20.99 -16.98
CA GLY A 160 15.38 -20.20 -17.28
C GLY A 160 14.51 -19.89 -16.06
N ARG A 161 14.68 -20.62 -14.93
CA ARG A 161 14.08 -20.26 -13.64
C ARG A 161 14.88 -19.14 -12.98
N TRP A 162 14.19 -18.18 -12.37
CA TRP A 162 14.75 -17.03 -11.66
C TRP A 162 13.87 -16.68 -10.45
N PRO A 163 13.91 -17.52 -9.41
CA PRO A 163 13.26 -17.25 -8.13
C PRO A 163 13.92 -16.09 -7.40
N ALA A 164 13.09 -15.27 -6.76
CA ALA A 164 13.53 -14.13 -6.00
C ALA A 164 12.61 -13.86 -4.81
N PHE A 165 13.20 -13.31 -3.75
CA PHE A 165 12.50 -12.65 -2.65
C PHE A 165 13.11 -11.27 -2.46
N TRP A 166 12.29 -10.24 -2.54
CA TRP A 166 12.75 -8.86 -2.67
C TRP A 166 11.70 -7.87 -2.19
N LEU A 167 12.16 -6.65 -1.92
CA LEU A 167 11.34 -5.51 -1.53
C LEU A 167 11.41 -4.44 -2.62
N THR A 168 10.31 -3.73 -2.86
CA THR A 168 10.30 -2.57 -3.76
C THR A 168 9.41 -1.45 -3.24
N HIS A 169 9.61 -0.24 -3.78
CA HIS A 169 8.92 0.97 -3.36
C HIS A 169 7.40 0.82 -3.37
N ALA A 170 6.76 1.16 -2.25
CA ALA A 170 5.31 1.17 -2.15
C ALA A 170 4.68 2.36 -2.88
N GLY A 171 5.40 3.45 -3.08
CA GLY A 171 4.98 4.59 -3.89
C GLY A 171 5.03 4.35 -5.41
N PRO A 172 4.94 5.42 -6.22
CA PRO A 172 5.16 5.35 -7.65
C PRO A 172 6.64 5.14 -8.00
N GLY A 173 6.87 4.51 -9.15
CA GLY A 173 8.18 4.43 -9.77
C GLY A 173 9.09 3.33 -9.21
N TRP A 174 10.29 3.26 -9.78
CA TRP A 174 11.36 2.32 -9.43
C TRP A 174 12.68 2.92 -9.93
N PRO A 175 13.83 2.81 -9.23
CA PRO A 175 14.05 2.30 -7.85
C PRO A 175 13.35 3.17 -6.77
N PRO A 176 13.38 2.83 -5.45
CA PRO A 176 14.23 1.85 -4.72
C PRO A 176 13.83 0.37 -4.81
N GLU A 177 14.82 -0.52 -4.60
CA GLU A 177 14.66 -1.99 -4.53
C GLU A 177 15.73 -2.64 -3.64
N ILE A 178 15.34 -3.66 -2.87
CA ILE A 178 16.22 -4.52 -2.05
C ILE A 178 15.99 -5.97 -2.44
N ASP A 179 16.97 -6.58 -3.08
CA ASP A 179 16.93 -8.01 -3.42
C ASP A 179 17.54 -8.82 -2.28
N ILE A 180 16.67 -9.45 -1.48
CA ILE A 180 17.07 -10.30 -0.35
C ILE A 180 17.73 -11.58 -0.88
N PHE A 181 17.17 -12.15 -1.95
CA PHE A 181 17.92 -13.02 -2.85
C PHE A 181 17.35 -13.00 -4.27
N GLU A 182 18.23 -13.17 -5.25
CA GLU A 182 17.91 -13.55 -6.62
C GLU A 182 18.74 -14.79 -7.00
N ALA A 183 18.10 -15.95 -7.12
CA ALA A 183 18.77 -17.21 -7.46
C ALA A 183 18.46 -17.62 -8.92
N TYR A 184 19.33 -18.45 -9.49
CA TYR A 184 19.11 -19.02 -10.82
C TYR A 184 18.97 -20.53 -10.70
N GLY A 185 18.01 -21.10 -11.44
CA GLY A 185 17.81 -22.55 -11.44
C GLY A 185 19.04 -23.30 -11.94
N LYS A 186 19.41 -24.37 -11.22
CA LYS A 186 20.55 -25.25 -11.54
C LYS A 186 20.41 -25.79 -12.96
N GLY A 187 21.43 -25.68 -13.78
CA GLY A 187 21.47 -26.35 -15.08
C GLY A 187 21.17 -27.84 -14.95
N LEU A 188 20.27 -28.37 -15.79
CA LEU A 188 20.00 -29.82 -15.88
C LEU A 188 20.98 -30.46 -16.86
N SER A 189 20.59 -30.61 -18.14
CA SER A 189 21.48 -31.17 -19.17
C SER A 189 22.70 -30.29 -19.48
N ILE A 190 22.58 -28.98 -19.21
CA ILE A 190 23.63 -27.98 -19.44
C ILE A 190 23.81 -27.17 -18.15
N GLN A 191 24.97 -27.32 -17.51
CA GLN A 191 25.37 -26.49 -16.36
C GLN A 191 25.40 -25.00 -16.73
N THR A 192 25.07 -24.15 -15.76
CA THR A 192 25.13 -22.71 -15.92
C THR A 192 26.25 -22.09 -15.08
N PRO A 193 26.82 -20.94 -15.49
CA PRO A 193 27.80 -20.23 -14.65
C PRO A 193 27.26 -19.71 -13.32
N LYS A 194 25.94 -19.83 -13.08
CA LYS A 194 25.23 -19.35 -11.90
C LYS A 194 24.73 -20.49 -10.99
N ASP A 195 25.05 -21.73 -11.32
CA ASP A 195 24.68 -22.89 -10.50
C ASP A 195 25.26 -22.74 -9.08
N GLY A 196 24.43 -22.96 -8.06
CA GLY A 196 24.81 -22.87 -6.64
C GLY A 196 24.99 -21.44 -6.13
N THR A 197 24.49 -20.44 -6.87
CA THR A 197 24.71 -19.03 -6.56
C THR A 197 23.40 -18.26 -6.45
N PHE A 198 23.41 -17.21 -5.62
CA PHE A 198 22.36 -16.19 -5.59
C PHE A 198 22.99 -14.80 -5.45
N ASN A 199 22.31 -13.76 -5.92
CA ASN A 199 22.71 -12.38 -5.69
C ASN A 199 21.92 -11.79 -4.52
N VAL A 200 22.55 -10.85 -3.83
CA VAL A 200 21.89 -9.86 -2.97
C VAL A 200 22.20 -8.48 -3.52
N ALA A 201 21.25 -7.55 -3.46
CA ALA A 201 21.46 -6.22 -4.04
C ALA A 201 20.58 -5.15 -3.41
N VAL A 202 21.02 -3.90 -3.54
CA VAL A 202 20.18 -2.71 -3.37
C VAL A 202 20.30 -1.85 -4.61
N PHE A 203 19.17 -1.33 -5.10
CA PHE A 203 19.10 -0.42 -6.24
C PHE A 203 18.51 0.91 -5.80
N PHE A 204 19.13 1.99 -6.26
CA PHE A 204 18.77 3.36 -5.91
C PHE A 204 19.07 4.33 -7.05
N ASP A 205 18.48 5.52 -7.00
CA ASP A 205 18.77 6.59 -7.93
C ASP A 205 18.92 7.97 -7.26
N LYS A 206 18.99 9.02 -8.09
CA LYS A 206 19.23 10.41 -7.67
C LYS A 206 17.96 11.11 -7.19
N PHE A 207 16.81 10.44 -7.10
CA PHE A 207 15.54 11.07 -6.80
C PHE A 207 14.89 10.41 -5.58
N ASP A 208 14.27 11.23 -4.73
CA ASP A 208 13.40 10.70 -3.67
C ASP A 208 12.03 10.30 -4.21
N ARG A 209 11.16 9.82 -3.31
CA ARG A 209 9.77 9.43 -3.61
C ARG A 209 8.92 10.53 -4.24
N LEU A 210 9.29 11.81 -4.08
CA LEU A 210 8.59 12.97 -4.67
C LEU A 210 9.23 13.41 -5.99
N GLY A 211 10.21 12.67 -6.51
CA GLY A 211 10.95 13.00 -7.73
C GLY A 211 11.94 14.15 -7.54
N ARG A 212 12.28 14.52 -6.29
CA ARG A 212 13.23 15.60 -6.00
C ARG A 212 14.65 15.06 -6.00
N PRO A 213 15.64 15.80 -6.53
CA PRO A 213 17.04 15.37 -6.48
C PRO A 213 17.54 15.18 -5.03
N VAL A 214 18.25 14.08 -4.78
CA VAL A 214 18.93 13.76 -3.51
C VAL A 214 20.43 13.55 -3.73
N ASN A 215 21.21 13.70 -2.65
CA ASN A 215 22.67 13.48 -2.67
C ASN A 215 23.05 11.98 -2.53
N SER A 216 22.06 11.08 -2.49
CA SER A 216 22.14 9.65 -2.15
C SER A 216 23.12 8.81 -2.99
N VAL A 217 23.59 9.30 -4.13
CA VAL A 217 24.44 8.50 -5.04
C VAL A 217 25.94 8.71 -4.86
N ASP A 218 26.34 9.76 -4.13
CA ASP A 218 27.74 10.04 -3.78
C ASP A 218 28.14 9.32 -2.48
N ILE A 219 27.73 8.06 -2.35
CA ILE A 219 27.97 7.21 -1.17
C ILE A 219 28.99 6.11 -1.49
N GLN A 220 29.74 5.70 -0.48
CA GLN A 220 30.65 4.56 -0.57
C GLN A 220 30.18 3.46 0.38
N ASN A 221 30.27 2.20 -0.04
CA ASN A 221 30.05 1.08 0.84
C ASN A 221 31.28 0.89 1.74
N GLU A 222 31.24 1.45 2.94
CA GLU A 222 32.30 1.36 3.94
C GLU A 222 32.47 -0.06 4.51
N TYR A 223 31.47 -0.94 4.32
CA TYR A 223 31.47 -2.31 4.82
C TYR A 223 32.19 -3.30 3.89
N SER A 224 32.66 -2.88 2.71
CA SER A 224 33.17 -3.78 1.67
C SER A 224 34.58 -4.35 1.89
N GLY A 225 35.02 -4.53 3.15
CA GLY A 225 36.32 -5.07 3.51
C GLY A 225 37.44 -4.02 3.55
N SER A 226 38.58 -4.27 2.88
CA SER A 226 39.81 -3.49 3.04
C SER A 226 39.77 -2.06 2.50
N SER A 227 38.76 -1.69 1.71
CA SER A 227 38.56 -0.33 1.20
C SER A 227 37.09 -0.10 0.84
N PRO A 228 36.54 1.11 1.06
CA PRO A 228 35.19 1.44 0.62
C PRO A 228 35.02 1.31 -0.89
N LYS A 229 33.87 0.81 -1.35
CA LYS A 229 33.55 0.66 -2.78
C LYS A 229 32.46 1.65 -3.22
N LEU A 230 32.64 2.24 -4.38
CA LEU A 230 31.59 3.04 -5.04
C LEU A 230 30.48 2.13 -5.57
N PRO A 231 29.23 2.62 -5.66
CA PRO A 231 28.15 1.89 -6.29
C PRO A 231 28.37 1.77 -7.80
N ILE A 232 27.80 0.73 -8.39
CA ILE A 232 27.88 0.51 -9.83
C ILE A 232 26.77 1.29 -10.51
N ALA A 233 27.12 2.20 -11.41
CA ALA A 233 26.17 2.94 -12.23
C ALA A 233 25.77 2.12 -13.48
N LYS A 234 24.46 2.04 -13.76
CA LYS A 234 23.88 1.38 -14.92
C LYS A 234 22.83 2.28 -15.57
N ASN A 235 22.75 2.29 -16.89
CA ASN A 235 21.66 2.96 -17.59
C ASN A 235 20.50 1.96 -17.78
N LYS A 236 19.35 2.25 -17.17
CA LYS A 236 18.10 1.47 -17.27
C LYS A 236 16.93 2.43 -17.55
N PHE A 237 16.06 2.08 -18.50
CA PHE A 237 14.85 2.84 -18.82
C PHE A 237 15.07 4.35 -19.05
N GLY A 238 16.18 4.72 -19.68
CA GLY A 238 16.52 6.13 -19.95
C GLY A 238 17.04 6.92 -18.75
N LYS A 239 17.27 6.28 -17.60
CA LYS A 239 17.87 6.88 -16.40
C LYS A 239 19.08 6.09 -15.89
N THR A 240 19.91 6.74 -15.07
CA THR A 240 21.02 6.10 -14.38
C THR A 240 20.54 5.57 -13.04
N VAL A 241 20.72 4.26 -12.84
CA VAL A 241 20.43 3.54 -11.59
C VAL A 241 21.76 3.08 -11.00
N PHE A 242 21.90 3.20 -9.70
CA PHE A 242 23.06 2.79 -8.94
C PHE A 242 22.73 1.52 -8.17
N ASN A 243 23.72 0.64 -8.00
CA ASN A 243 23.51 -0.55 -7.18
C ASN A 243 24.77 -0.98 -6.42
N PHE A 244 24.57 -1.42 -5.19
CA PHE A 244 25.50 -2.29 -4.49
C PHE A 244 24.98 -3.72 -4.61
N HIS A 245 25.87 -4.67 -4.85
CA HIS A 245 25.47 -6.07 -4.93
C HIS A 245 26.62 -6.98 -4.52
N ASN A 246 26.27 -8.20 -4.14
CA ASN A 246 27.21 -9.28 -3.90
C ASN A 246 26.69 -10.59 -4.49
N LEU A 247 27.59 -11.41 -5.03
CA LEU A 247 27.26 -12.76 -5.51
C LEU A 247 27.70 -13.74 -4.42
N VAL A 248 26.75 -14.49 -3.88
CA VAL A 248 27.00 -15.51 -2.86
C VAL A 248 27.08 -16.88 -3.52
N ARG A 249 28.12 -17.65 -3.15
CA ARG A 249 28.32 -19.05 -3.56
C ARG A 249 27.87 -19.96 -2.42
N ALA A 250 26.62 -20.41 -2.43
CA ALA A 250 26.09 -21.22 -1.34
C ALA A 250 26.87 -22.54 -1.18
N ASP A 251 27.20 -23.16 -2.32
CA ASP A 251 28.01 -24.37 -2.41
C ASP A 251 29.40 -24.19 -1.78
N ALA A 252 30.14 -23.19 -2.24
CA ALA A 252 31.54 -23.01 -1.88
C ALA A 252 31.73 -22.32 -0.53
N ASN A 253 30.83 -21.39 -0.15
CA ASN A 253 30.97 -20.62 1.08
C ASN A 253 30.33 -21.32 2.28
N PHE A 254 29.30 -22.15 2.06
CA PHE A 254 28.52 -22.77 3.14
C PHE A 254 28.38 -24.30 3.03
N GLY A 255 28.87 -24.92 1.94
CA GLY A 255 28.83 -26.38 1.79
C GLY A 255 27.42 -26.94 1.61
N THR A 256 26.51 -26.15 1.03
CA THR A 256 25.08 -26.50 0.95
C THR A 256 24.53 -26.37 -0.47
N ASP A 257 23.46 -27.11 -0.77
CA ASP A 257 22.78 -27.12 -2.08
C ASP A 257 21.38 -26.49 -1.97
N ILE A 258 21.26 -25.23 -2.42
CA ILE A 258 20.02 -24.44 -2.39
C ILE A 258 18.85 -25.02 -3.20
N TYR A 259 19.12 -26.05 -4.01
CA TYR A 259 18.12 -26.71 -4.84
C TYR A 259 17.50 -27.94 -4.17
N GLU A 260 18.21 -28.56 -3.21
CA GLU A 260 17.77 -29.81 -2.56
C GLU A 260 17.15 -29.56 -1.19
N ASP A 261 17.70 -28.61 -0.43
CA ASP A 261 17.30 -28.28 0.93
C ASP A 261 16.59 -26.91 1.03
N PHE A 262 15.88 -26.69 2.14
CA PHE A 262 15.41 -25.36 2.52
C PHE A 262 16.55 -24.56 3.15
N HIS A 263 16.59 -23.26 2.85
CA HIS A 263 17.53 -22.31 3.44
C HIS A 263 16.82 -21.05 3.89
N THR A 264 17.42 -20.37 4.86
CA THR A 264 16.95 -19.07 5.33
C THR A 264 17.72 -17.96 4.61
N TYR A 265 16.97 -17.05 3.98
CA TYR A 265 17.48 -15.82 3.38
C TYR A 265 16.82 -14.65 4.10
N SER A 266 17.61 -13.66 4.53
CA SER A 266 17.02 -12.52 5.21
C SER A 266 17.79 -11.22 5.02
N VAL A 267 17.11 -10.12 5.31
CA VAL A 267 17.70 -8.79 5.38
C VAL A 267 17.25 -8.12 6.67
N PHE A 268 18.18 -7.44 7.33
CA PHE A 268 17.87 -6.43 8.34
C PHE A 268 18.15 -5.05 7.74
N TRP A 269 17.07 -4.31 7.48
CA TRP A 269 17.09 -2.98 6.91
C TRP A 269 16.88 -1.94 8.01
N GLU A 270 17.91 -1.15 8.26
CA GLU A 270 17.94 -0.08 9.25
C GLU A 270 18.12 1.28 8.55
N GLU A 271 17.99 2.36 9.31
CA GLU A 271 18.16 3.72 8.78
C GLU A 271 19.54 3.97 8.16
N ASN A 272 20.59 3.33 8.69
CA ASN A 272 21.97 3.59 8.30
C ASN A 272 22.67 2.39 7.62
N SER A 273 22.11 1.19 7.72
CA SER A 273 22.67 -0.03 7.13
C SER A 273 21.59 -0.99 6.63
N ILE A 274 21.94 -1.72 5.57
CA ILE A 274 21.18 -2.88 5.10
C ILE A 274 22.12 -4.09 5.17
N SER A 275 21.80 -5.06 6.02
CA SER A 275 22.60 -6.27 6.26
C SER A 275 21.86 -7.50 5.74
N PHE A 276 22.51 -8.28 4.88
CA PHE A 276 21.95 -9.49 4.27
C PHE A 276 22.54 -10.73 4.94
N TYR A 277 21.71 -11.73 5.18
CA TYR A 277 22.08 -12.97 5.86
C TYR A 277 21.64 -14.21 5.07
N PHE A 278 22.40 -15.29 5.24
CA PHE A 278 22.09 -16.60 4.67
C PHE A 278 22.54 -17.71 5.63
N GLY A 279 21.77 -18.80 5.68
CA GLY A 279 22.08 -19.96 6.51
C GLY A 279 21.25 -21.18 6.14
N SER A 280 21.66 -22.36 6.63
CA SER A 280 20.86 -23.60 6.53
C SER A 280 19.54 -23.50 7.27
N ASP A 281 19.50 -22.66 8.30
CA ASP A 281 18.33 -22.33 9.09
C ASP A 281 18.58 -21.00 9.81
N ARG A 282 17.57 -20.52 10.53
CA ARG A 282 17.63 -19.26 11.29
C ARG A 282 18.74 -19.20 12.34
N HIS A 283 19.10 -20.31 12.98
CA HIS A 283 20.15 -20.35 14.01
C HIS A 283 21.56 -20.29 13.40
N ASN A 284 21.69 -20.63 12.12
CA ASN A 284 22.94 -20.67 11.37
C ASN A 284 23.07 -19.51 10.38
N LEU A 285 22.31 -18.42 10.55
CA LEU A 285 22.45 -17.21 9.74
C LEU A 285 23.82 -16.57 9.92
N VAL A 286 24.44 -16.25 8.79
CA VAL A 286 25.69 -15.50 8.72
C VAL A 286 25.50 -14.30 7.80
N GLU A 287 26.02 -13.14 8.21
CA GLU A 287 26.02 -11.95 7.35
C GLU A 287 26.87 -12.21 6.09
N VAL A 288 26.25 -12.08 4.91
CA VAL A 288 26.89 -12.29 3.61
C VAL A 288 27.21 -10.99 2.89
N PHE A 289 26.55 -9.90 3.26
CA PHE A 289 26.77 -8.58 2.67
C PHE A 289 26.17 -7.48 3.55
N ARG A 290 26.79 -6.30 3.52
CA ARG A 290 26.24 -5.10 4.15
C ARG A 290 26.48 -3.88 3.26
N THR A 291 25.54 -2.94 3.25
CA THR A 291 25.63 -1.65 2.58
C THR A 291 25.18 -0.52 3.52
N PRO A 292 25.59 0.73 3.28
CA PRO A 292 24.83 1.87 3.82
C PRO A 292 23.41 1.87 3.26
N THR A 293 22.48 2.56 3.93
CA THR A 293 21.11 2.80 3.44
C THR A 293 21.06 4.13 2.68
N PRO A 294 20.92 4.12 1.34
CA PRO A 294 20.73 5.33 0.54
C PRO A 294 19.43 6.07 0.90
N ASP A 295 19.35 7.37 0.65
CA ASP A 295 18.19 8.20 1.07
C ASP A 295 16.85 7.76 0.44
N ASP A 296 16.85 7.26 -0.79
CA ASP A 296 15.63 6.78 -1.46
C ASP A 296 15.13 5.44 -0.88
N LEU A 297 16.03 4.62 -0.33
CA LEU A 297 15.76 3.41 0.45
C LEU A 297 15.33 3.70 1.90
N ARG A 298 14.71 4.86 2.14
CA ARG A 298 14.06 5.24 3.41
C ARG A 298 12.54 5.43 3.25
N ALA A 299 12.01 5.13 2.07
CA ALA A 299 10.57 5.11 1.80
C ALA A 299 9.98 3.72 2.10
N PRO A 300 8.67 3.60 2.36
CA PRO A 300 8.03 2.31 2.59
C PRO A 300 8.18 1.36 1.40
N MET A 301 8.38 0.08 1.69
CA MET A 301 8.53 -0.97 0.69
C MET A 301 7.63 -2.15 1.01
N TYR A 302 7.14 -2.83 -0.02
CA TYR A 302 6.37 -4.07 0.10
C TYR A 302 7.19 -5.27 -0.39
N ALA A 303 6.83 -6.47 0.05
CA ALA A 303 7.54 -7.70 -0.29
C ALA A 303 6.96 -8.38 -1.54
N ILE A 304 7.82 -9.05 -2.30
CA ILE A 304 7.49 -9.92 -3.44
C ILE A 304 8.29 -11.21 -3.32
N ALA A 305 7.63 -12.35 -3.44
CA ALA A 305 8.25 -13.64 -3.75
C ALA A 305 7.74 -14.12 -5.11
N ASN A 306 8.64 -14.43 -6.03
CA ASN A 306 8.24 -14.86 -7.37
C ASN A 306 9.21 -15.90 -7.94
N ASP A 307 8.79 -16.60 -8.98
CA ASP A 307 9.69 -17.35 -9.87
C ASP A 307 9.59 -16.84 -11.30
N GLN A 308 10.46 -15.92 -11.70
CA GLN A 308 10.46 -15.45 -13.08
C GLN A 308 10.94 -16.56 -14.01
N PHE A 309 10.17 -16.84 -15.06
CA PHE A 309 10.52 -17.86 -16.04
C PHE A 309 10.92 -17.25 -17.38
N THR A 310 12.04 -17.74 -17.95
CA THR A 310 12.68 -17.33 -19.21
C THR A 310 13.09 -15.86 -19.31
N ALA A 311 13.23 -15.17 -18.17
CA ALA A 311 13.61 -13.77 -18.13
C ALA A 311 14.87 -13.47 -18.97
N ARG A 312 14.85 -12.32 -19.66
CA ARG A 312 15.87 -11.85 -20.62
C ARG A 312 15.92 -12.53 -22.00
N GLY A 313 15.17 -13.60 -22.24
CA GLY A 313 15.14 -14.30 -23.54
C GLY A 313 16.52 -14.82 -24.02
N GLY A 314 16.55 -15.51 -25.16
CA GLY A 314 17.80 -15.92 -25.81
C GLY A 314 18.69 -16.86 -24.96
N GLY A 315 19.88 -16.39 -24.58
CA GLY A 315 20.92 -17.20 -23.93
C GLY A 315 20.55 -17.78 -22.56
N TRP A 316 19.49 -17.29 -21.90
CA TRP A 316 18.95 -17.82 -20.64
C TRP A 316 17.74 -18.75 -20.82
N SER A 317 17.27 -18.95 -22.05
CA SER A 317 16.13 -19.85 -22.32
C SER A 317 16.46 -21.33 -21.99
N PRO A 318 15.46 -22.09 -21.51
CA PRO A 318 15.59 -23.52 -21.24
C PRO A 318 15.88 -24.31 -22.53
N PRO A 319 16.76 -25.34 -22.50
CA PRO A 319 16.89 -26.29 -23.60
C PRO A 319 15.57 -27.03 -23.84
N ASN A 320 15.23 -27.28 -25.12
CA ASN A 320 14.01 -28.05 -25.47
C ASN A 320 13.97 -29.45 -24.84
N VAL A 321 15.13 -30.05 -24.60
CA VAL A 321 15.24 -31.38 -23.97
C VAL A 321 14.88 -31.36 -22.48
N ASP A 322 15.06 -30.22 -21.82
CA ASP A 322 14.87 -30.08 -20.37
C ASP A 322 13.50 -29.51 -20.01
N ILE A 323 12.83 -28.82 -20.95
CA ILE A 323 11.63 -28.02 -20.66
C ILE A 323 10.51 -28.78 -19.94
N GLN A 324 10.34 -30.08 -20.22
CA GLN A 324 9.33 -30.90 -19.54
C GLN A 324 9.70 -31.19 -18.08
N ASN A 325 10.98 -31.40 -17.78
CA ASN A 325 11.46 -31.57 -16.41
C ASN A 325 11.44 -30.24 -15.67
N ILE A 326 11.80 -29.15 -16.34
CA ILE A 326 11.80 -27.81 -15.77
C ILE A 326 10.38 -27.42 -15.38
N LEU A 327 9.37 -27.64 -16.22
CA LEU A 327 7.96 -27.32 -15.96
C LEU A 327 7.21 -28.43 -15.21
N ASN A 328 7.89 -29.46 -14.71
CA ASN A 328 7.26 -30.48 -13.89
C ASN A 328 6.68 -29.80 -12.63
N PRO A 329 5.41 -30.07 -12.25
CA PRO A 329 4.81 -29.49 -11.06
C PRO A 329 5.54 -29.78 -9.75
N LEU A 330 6.37 -30.84 -9.71
CA LEU A 330 7.24 -31.16 -8.58
C LEU A 330 8.53 -30.31 -8.53
N ASN A 331 8.82 -29.54 -9.57
CA ASN A 331 9.93 -28.59 -9.64
C ASN A 331 9.40 -27.16 -9.46
N SER A 332 9.01 -26.85 -8.23
CA SER A 332 8.45 -25.58 -7.78
C SER A 332 9.49 -24.72 -7.06
N PHE A 333 9.24 -23.41 -7.00
CA PHE A 333 9.81 -22.57 -5.97
C PHE A 333 9.00 -22.74 -4.69
N GLU A 334 9.64 -23.29 -3.67
CA GLU A 334 8.98 -23.76 -2.46
C GLU A 334 9.32 -22.85 -1.29
N ILE A 335 8.29 -22.42 -0.56
CA ILE A 335 8.42 -21.51 0.56
C ILE A 335 7.70 -22.13 1.75
N SER A 336 8.43 -22.36 2.82
CA SER A 336 7.88 -22.94 4.07
C SER A 336 7.56 -21.88 5.11
N GLU A 337 8.24 -20.73 5.06
CA GLU A 337 8.05 -19.67 6.05
C GLU A 337 8.37 -18.30 5.46
N ILE A 338 7.58 -17.28 5.82
CA ILE A 338 7.89 -15.87 5.62
C ILE A 338 7.68 -15.10 6.93
N THR A 339 8.65 -14.28 7.31
CA THR A 339 8.65 -13.59 8.60
C THR A 339 9.05 -12.12 8.47
N PHE A 340 8.19 -11.22 8.95
CA PHE A 340 8.43 -9.76 8.98
C PHE A 340 8.41 -9.24 10.41
N TYR A 341 9.38 -8.38 10.72
CA TYR A 341 9.37 -7.55 11.93
C TYR A 341 9.58 -6.08 11.58
N ALA A 342 8.95 -5.18 12.34
CA ALA A 342 9.18 -3.75 12.27
C ALA A 342 10.08 -3.28 13.43
N ILE A 343 10.82 -2.20 13.20
CA ILE A 343 11.56 -1.49 14.26
C ILE A 343 10.55 -0.64 15.05
N PRO A 344 10.55 -0.68 16.39
CA PRO A 344 9.61 0.10 17.17
C PRO A 344 9.84 1.61 17.06
N PRO A 345 8.76 2.42 17.03
CA PRO A 345 8.87 3.87 17.10
C PRO A 345 9.63 4.32 18.35
N SER A 346 10.50 5.32 18.20
CA SER A 346 11.26 5.88 19.32
C SER A 346 10.47 6.90 20.14
N LEU A 347 9.46 7.52 19.55
CA LEU A 347 8.60 8.50 20.21
C LEU A 347 7.50 7.78 21.00
N HIS A 348 7.39 8.07 22.30
CA HIS A 348 6.33 7.57 23.16
C HIS A 348 5.45 8.75 23.62
N ILE A 349 4.14 8.60 23.48
CA ILE A 349 3.12 9.58 23.84
C ILE A 349 2.21 8.95 24.88
N HIS A 350 2.27 9.44 26.11
CA HIS A 350 1.36 9.05 27.18
C HIS A 350 0.27 10.12 27.29
N MET A 351 -0.97 9.75 27.01
CA MET A 351 -2.11 10.66 27.03
C MET A 351 -2.47 11.08 28.46
N GLN A 352 -3.13 12.23 28.56
CA GLN A 352 -3.83 12.71 29.74
C GLN A 352 -5.30 12.87 29.38
N ASP A 353 -6.20 12.77 30.35
CA ASP A 353 -7.64 12.86 30.12
C ASP A 353 -8.00 14.10 29.26
N GLY A 354 -8.64 13.87 28.12
CA GLY A 354 -9.04 14.91 27.17
C GLY A 354 -7.93 15.41 26.23
N GLN A 355 -6.75 14.79 26.22
CA GLN A 355 -5.69 15.03 25.24
C GLN A 355 -5.93 14.19 23.97
N ASN A 356 -5.37 14.60 22.83
CA ASN A 356 -5.30 13.79 21.61
C ASN A 356 -3.81 13.62 21.22
N PRO A 357 -3.30 12.46 20.79
CA PRO A 357 -1.85 12.25 20.60
C PRO A 357 -1.27 12.67 19.24
N TYR A 358 -1.90 13.55 18.46
CA TYR A 358 -1.52 13.83 17.06
C TYR A 358 -0.01 14.08 16.82
N ASN A 359 0.60 13.24 15.95
CA ASN A 359 1.99 13.32 15.50
C ASN A 359 2.14 12.81 14.06
N PHE A 360 2.89 13.51 13.22
CA PHE A 360 3.11 13.10 11.82
C PHE A 360 4.12 11.96 11.63
N GLY A 361 5.00 11.72 12.61
CA GLY A 361 6.01 10.66 12.58
C GLY A 361 5.57 9.43 13.37
N ASP A 362 6.35 8.36 13.24
CA ASP A 362 6.09 7.09 13.92
C ASP A 362 6.05 7.27 15.45
N SER A 363 5.01 6.75 16.10
CA SER A 363 4.82 6.93 17.53
C SER A 363 4.24 5.70 18.23
N LYS A 364 4.50 5.60 19.53
CA LYS A 364 3.82 4.69 20.43
C LYS A 364 2.92 5.50 21.36
N ILE A 365 1.63 5.24 21.30
CA ILE A 365 0.56 5.98 21.97
C ILE A 365 -0.01 5.09 23.07
N PHE A 366 -0.11 5.64 24.28
CA PHE A 366 -0.76 5.02 25.42
C PHE A 366 -1.93 5.92 25.84
N ASP A 367 -3.12 5.35 25.87
CA ASP A 367 -4.35 6.05 26.26
C ASP A 367 -4.48 6.25 27.79
N THR A 368 -5.66 6.69 28.21
CA THR A 368 -6.10 6.72 29.61
C THR A 368 -7.23 5.71 29.85
N PRO A 369 -7.54 5.33 31.10
CA PRO A 369 -8.69 4.45 31.39
C PRO A 369 -10.08 5.09 31.20
N ALA A 370 -10.17 6.25 30.55
CA ALA A 370 -11.40 7.00 30.31
C ALA A 370 -11.74 6.97 28.81
N ASP A 371 -12.98 7.29 28.45
CA ASP A 371 -13.38 7.39 27.04
C ASP A 371 -12.55 8.46 26.31
N ASP A 372 -11.60 8.03 25.47
CA ASP A 372 -10.64 8.89 24.79
C ASP A 372 -10.96 9.11 23.31
N VAL A 373 -10.43 10.20 22.77
CA VAL A 373 -10.46 10.51 21.33
C VAL A 373 -9.04 10.53 20.79
N ILE A 374 -8.70 9.49 20.04
CA ILE A 374 -7.32 9.21 19.59
C ILE A 374 -7.24 9.44 18.08
N ALA A 375 -6.50 10.47 17.65
CA ALA A 375 -6.26 10.73 16.23
C ALA A 375 -4.75 10.60 15.93
N PRO A 376 -4.24 9.39 15.64
CA PRO A 376 -2.85 9.24 15.19
C PRO A 376 -2.63 9.97 13.86
N GLY A 377 -1.41 10.45 13.60
CA GLY A 377 -1.10 11.10 12.33
C GLY A 377 -0.66 10.11 11.25
N ASP A 378 0.20 10.56 10.33
CA ASP A 378 0.56 9.80 9.12
C ASP A 378 1.58 8.68 9.33
N GLY A 379 2.26 8.65 10.49
CA GLY A 379 3.36 7.72 10.79
C GLY A 379 2.93 6.28 11.05
N PHE A 380 3.90 5.38 11.25
CA PHE A 380 3.65 4.05 11.78
C PHE A 380 3.39 4.13 13.28
N ASP A 381 2.15 3.85 13.70
CA ASP A 381 1.74 4.05 15.10
C ASP A 381 1.37 2.74 15.79
N LEU A 382 1.89 2.59 17.01
CA LEU A 382 1.45 1.59 17.97
C LEU A 382 0.49 2.25 18.97
N ILE A 383 -0.75 1.80 19.04
CA ILE A 383 -1.78 2.34 19.92
C ILE A 383 -2.10 1.27 20.96
N GLU A 384 -1.81 1.55 22.22
CA GLU A 384 -2.15 0.69 23.35
C GLU A 384 -3.33 1.28 24.10
N LEU A 385 -4.49 0.63 23.96
CA LEU A 385 -5.73 0.98 24.63
C LEU A 385 -5.84 0.24 25.96
N THR A 386 -6.52 0.87 26.93
CA THR A 386 -6.82 0.35 28.25
C THR A 386 -8.34 0.21 28.44
N ASP A 387 -8.88 0.59 29.61
CA ASP A 387 -10.34 0.57 29.81
C ASP A 387 -10.94 1.84 29.20
N GLY A 388 -12.19 1.80 28.74
CA GLY A 388 -12.84 2.95 28.13
C GLY A 388 -13.72 2.54 26.95
N ASN A 389 -14.47 3.47 26.39
CA ASN A 389 -15.05 3.35 25.06
C ASN A 389 -14.42 4.40 24.16
N ASP A 390 -13.36 4.01 23.46
CA ASP A 390 -12.49 4.94 22.75
C ASP A 390 -12.93 5.17 21.31
N LYS A 391 -12.72 6.40 20.85
CA LYS A 391 -12.89 6.77 19.45
C LYS A 391 -11.54 6.97 18.80
N ILE A 392 -11.18 6.06 17.90
CA ILE A 392 -9.95 6.11 17.12
C ILE A 392 -10.25 6.69 15.75
N LEU A 393 -9.67 7.84 15.41
CA LEU A 393 -9.83 8.51 14.12
C LEU A 393 -8.58 8.30 13.28
N VAL A 394 -8.67 7.41 12.30
CA VAL A 394 -7.59 7.19 11.34
C VAL A 394 -7.96 7.89 10.04
N THR A 395 -7.11 8.82 9.62
CA THR A 395 -7.18 9.43 8.28
C THR A 395 -6.31 8.64 7.31
N LYS A 396 -6.78 8.46 6.09
CA LYS A 396 -6.01 7.80 5.03
C LYS A 396 -4.68 8.51 4.81
N GLY A 397 -3.59 7.77 4.99
CA GLY A 397 -2.21 8.22 4.87
C GLY A 397 -1.30 7.07 4.44
N PHE A 398 -0.06 7.05 4.93
CA PHE A 398 0.96 6.07 4.51
C PHE A 398 1.35 5.08 5.61
N GLY A 399 1.29 5.49 6.88
CA GLY A 399 1.75 4.67 7.99
C GLY A 399 0.67 3.75 8.56
N ASN A 400 1.02 2.48 8.69
CA ASN A 400 0.17 1.46 9.30
C ASN A 400 -0.13 1.79 10.77
N LYS A 401 -1.22 1.24 11.28
CA LYS A 401 -1.60 1.34 12.69
C LYS A 401 -1.64 -0.05 13.30
N ILE A 402 -1.09 -0.22 14.50
CA ILE A 402 -1.27 -1.45 15.27
C ILE A 402 -1.96 -1.07 16.57
N ILE A 403 -3.18 -1.53 16.75
CA ILE A 403 -4.04 -1.23 17.89
C ILE A 403 -4.09 -2.47 18.77
N SER A 404 -3.73 -2.32 20.04
CA SER A 404 -3.88 -3.35 21.07
C SER A 404 -4.95 -2.89 22.06
N GLY A 405 -5.75 -3.83 22.58
CA GLY A 405 -6.77 -3.52 23.59
C GLY A 405 -8.10 -3.03 23.04
N PHE A 406 -8.32 -3.05 21.72
CA PHE A 406 -9.59 -2.62 21.10
C PHE A 406 -10.77 -3.46 21.60
N GLY A 407 -11.58 -2.87 22.48
CA GLY A 407 -12.70 -3.48 23.17
C GLY A 407 -14.02 -3.34 22.41
N ALA A 408 -15.08 -3.94 22.97
CA ALA A 408 -16.42 -3.93 22.35
C ALA A 408 -17.10 -2.54 22.35
N GLY A 409 -16.61 -1.62 23.19
CA GLY A 409 -17.08 -0.24 23.27
C GLY A 409 -16.40 0.71 22.28
N ASP A 410 -15.23 0.31 21.77
CA ASP A 410 -14.41 1.18 20.94
C ASP A 410 -14.93 1.27 19.52
N VAL A 411 -14.67 2.42 18.90
CA VAL A 411 -15.09 2.73 17.53
C VAL A 411 -13.92 3.25 16.70
N LEU A 412 -13.75 2.69 15.51
CA LEU A 412 -12.77 3.11 14.51
C LEU A 412 -13.46 3.94 13.43
N HIS A 413 -13.11 5.22 13.39
CA HIS A 413 -13.50 6.14 12.32
C HIS A 413 -12.41 6.15 11.24
N LEU A 414 -12.82 5.89 10.00
CA LEU A 414 -11.94 5.79 8.84
C LEU A 414 -12.22 6.93 7.87
N GLU A 415 -11.42 7.98 7.92
CA GLU A 415 -11.56 9.13 7.02
C GLU A 415 -10.83 8.91 5.69
N GLY A 416 -11.55 9.12 4.58
CA GLY A 416 -10.94 9.17 3.24
C GLY A 416 -10.52 7.82 2.67
N PHE A 417 -10.82 6.73 3.38
CA PHE A 417 -10.61 5.36 2.90
C PHE A 417 -11.65 4.98 1.84
N ARG A 418 -11.38 3.88 1.14
CA ARG A 418 -12.22 3.35 0.05
C ARG A 418 -13.42 2.52 0.52
N PHE A 419 -13.98 2.84 1.69
CA PHE A 419 -15.13 2.12 2.24
C PHE A 419 -16.34 3.03 2.33
N ALA A 420 -17.41 2.71 1.60
CA ALA A 420 -18.66 3.46 1.67
C ALA A 420 -19.51 3.10 2.91
N THR A 421 -19.35 1.90 3.46
CA THR A 421 -20.20 1.40 4.55
C THR A 421 -19.42 0.61 5.60
N SER A 422 -19.94 0.58 6.83
CA SER A 422 -19.43 -0.26 7.92
C SER A 422 -19.37 -1.76 7.54
N ALA A 423 -20.35 -2.23 6.77
CA ALA A 423 -20.37 -3.61 6.27
C ALA A 423 -19.25 -3.89 5.26
N ALA A 424 -18.84 -2.90 4.45
CA ALA A 424 -17.68 -3.02 3.57
C ALA A 424 -16.38 -3.13 4.37
N ILE A 425 -16.21 -2.30 5.42
CA ILE A 425 -15.05 -2.36 6.33
C ILE A 425 -14.98 -3.74 7.00
N PHE A 426 -16.11 -4.18 7.58
CA PHE A 426 -16.18 -5.45 8.30
C PHE A 426 -15.84 -6.66 7.41
N ARG A 427 -16.29 -6.66 6.15
CA ARG A 427 -15.97 -7.71 5.17
C ARG A 427 -14.49 -7.76 4.80
N SER A 428 -13.75 -6.67 4.97
CA SER A 428 -12.31 -6.61 4.69
C SER A 428 -11.46 -7.14 5.83
N LEU A 429 -12.02 -7.30 7.04
CA LEU A 429 -11.29 -7.86 8.18
C LEU A 429 -10.79 -9.28 7.86
N THR A 430 -9.50 -9.50 8.11
CA THR A 430 -8.77 -10.72 7.75
C THR A 430 -8.06 -11.26 8.99
N GLN A 431 -8.31 -12.51 9.38
CA GLN A 431 -7.58 -13.14 10.47
C GLN A 431 -6.17 -13.52 10.00
N VAL A 432 -5.13 -12.98 10.64
CA VAL A 432 -3.72 -13.25 10.32
C VAL A 432 -3.02 -13.72 11.58
N GLY A 433 -2.88 -15.03 11.74
CA GLY A 433 -2.38 -15.61 12.98
C GLY A 433 -3.24 -15.18 14.17
N GLY A 434 -2.60 -14.64 15.21
CA GLY A 434 -3.27 -14.11 16.40
C GLY A 434 -3.86 -12.70 16.23
N ASP A 435 -3.70 -12.07 15.07
CA ASP A 435 -4.11 -10.68 14.84
C ASP A 435 -5.24 -10.60 13.81
N VAL A 436 -6.00 -9.50 13.81
CA VAL A 436 -6.96 -9.18 12.73
C VAL A 436 -6.45 -7.99 11.95
N TRP A 437 -6.28 -8.15 10.65
CA TRP A 437 -5.87 -7.10 9.74
C TRP A 437 -7.08 -6.49 9.05
N LEU A 438 -7.09 -5.17 8.93
CA LEU A 438 -7.94 -4.40 8.04
C LEU A 438 -7.07 -3.84 6.90
N PRO A 439 -6.84 -4.61 5.82
CA PRO A 439 -6.17 -4.12 4.64
C PRO A 439 -7.07 -3.11 3.91
N THR A 440 -6.51 -1.98 3.50
CA THR A 440 -7.29 -0.94 2.79
C THR A 440 -7.06 -0.91 1.29
N GLY A 441 -6.25 -1.83 0.75
CA GLY A 441 -5.74 -1.77 -0.63
C GLY A 441 -4.62 -0.74 -0.79
N ALA A 442 -3.96 -0.76 -1.95
CA ALA A 442 -3.03 0.29 -2.35
C ALA A 442 -3.69 1.20 -3.40
N ASP A 443 -4.11 2.40 -3.00
CA ASP A 443 -4.67 3.36 -3.95
C ASP A 443 -4.30 4.82 -3.64
N PRO A 444 -3.66 5.55 -4.59
CA PRO A 444 -3.11 5.04 -5.85
C PRO A 444 -1.83 4.20 -5.65
N PHE A 445 -1.23 4.31 -4.47
CA PHE A 445 0.00 3.65 -4.03
C PHE A 445 -0.09 3.45 -2.51
N ASP A 446 0.94 2.85 -1.92
CA ASP A 446 1.13 2.71 -0.47
C ASP A 446 -0.06 2.08 0.28
N PRO A 447 -0.06 0.75 0.51
CA PRO A 447 -1.07 0.15 1.36
C PRO A 447 -0.89 0.62 2.81
N GLN A 448 -1.97 1.15 3.38
CA GLN A 448 -2.09 1.44 4.80
C GLN A 448 -2.97 0.36 5.44
N THR A 449 -2.47 -0.30 6.48
CA THR A 449 -3.20 -1.37 7.16
C THR A 449 -3.36 -1.06 8.63
N ILE A 450 -4.56 -1.31 9.14
CA ILE A 450 -4.86 -1.25 10.55
C ILE A 450 -4.85 -2.69 11.08
N VAL A 451 -4.00 -2.98 12.05
CA VAL A 451 -3.85 -4.30 12.67
C VAL A 451 -4.39 -4.24 14.09
N PHE A 452 -5.36 -5.08 14.40
CA PHE A 452 -5.82 -5.33 15.76
C PHE A 452 -5.02 -6.49 16.34
N ARG A 453 -4.16 -6.17 17.29
CA ARG A 453 -3.22 -7.09 17.92
C ARG A 453 -3.93 -8.03 18.89
N ASN A 454 -3.63 -9.33 18.82
CA ASN A 454 -4.17 -10.37 19.70
C ASN A 454 -5.72 -10.39 19.70
N ALA A 455 -6.33 -10.27 18.53
CA ALA A 455 -7.77 -10.20 18.34
C ALA A 455 -8.27 -11.33 17.44
N LEU A 456 -9.56 -11.67 17.60
CA LEU A 456 -10.27 -12.61 16.75
C LEU A 456 -11.36 -11.87 15.95
N LEU A 457 -11.67 -12.34 14.75
CA LEU A 457 -12.78 -11.79 13.95
C LEU A 457 -14.12 -11.77 14.71
N SER A 458 -14.32 -12.71 15.64
CA SER A 458 -15.51 -12.79 16.50
C SER A 458 -15.63 -11.68 17.54
N ASP A 459 -14.55 -10.93 17.78
CA ASP A 459 -14.52 -9.89 18.81
C ASP A 459 -15.16 -8.58 18.30
N PHE A 460 -15.39 -8.48 17.00
CA PHE A 460 -15.84 -7.27 16.32
C PHE A 460 -17.33 -7.29 15.94
N SER A 461 -17.95 -6.12 15.97
CA SER A 461 -19.25 -5.84 15.35
C SER A 461 -19.10 -4.78 14.26
N TYR A 462 -19.92 -4.84 13.21
CA TYR A 462 -19.89 -3.83 12.15
C TYR A 462 -20.17 -2.41 12.69
N SER A 463 -20.92 -2.27 13.80
CA SER A 463 -21.22 -0.98 14.42
C SER A 463 -19.99 -0.23 14.94
N GLN A 464 -18.85 -0.92 15.11
CA GLN A 464 -17.61 -0.32 15.59
C GLN A 464 -16.81 0.36 14.49
N PHE A 465 -17.24 0.25 13.22
CA PHE A 465 -16.51 0.81 12.09
C PHE A 465 -17.34 1.89 11.41
N VAL A 466 -16.82 3.11 11.36
CA VAL A 466 -17.52 4.27 10.81
C VAL A 466 -16.71 4.84 9.65
N PRO A 467 -17.13 4.64 8.38
CA PRO A 467 -16.51 5.35 7.27
C PRO A 467 -16.87 6.83 7.33
N LEU A 468 -15.89 7.71 7.09
CA LEU A 468 -16.09 9.15 6.99
C LEU A 468 -15.53 9.65 5.65
N TRP A 469 -16.34 10.40 4.90
CA TRP A 469 -15.94 11.08 3.66
C TRP A 469 -15.08 10.21 2.72
N PRO A 470 -15.59 9.04 2.31
CA PRO A 470 -14.81 8.06 1.59
C PRO A 470 -14.35 8.58 0.22
N VAL A 471 -13.26 8.03 -0.29
CA VAL A 471 -12.71 8.42 -1.59
C VAL A 471 -12.59 7.19 -2.48
N ALA A 472 -13.25 7.26 -3.65
CA ALA A 472 -13.21 6.21 -4.64
C ALA A 472 -11.75 5.96 -5.08
N PRO A 473 -11.34 4.69 -5.20
CA PRO A 473 -9.97 4.40 -5.59
C PRO A 473 -9.65 4.88 -7.01
N ARG A 474 -8.56 5.64 -7.17
CA ARG A 474 -8.12 6.27 -8.41
C ARG A 474 -7.27 5.32 -9.27
N PHE A 475 -7.76 4.10 -9.51
CA PHE A 475 -7.04 3.04 -10.23
C PHE A 475 -6.51 3.42 -11.63
N PHE A 476 -7.09 4.43 -12.30
CA PHE A 476 -6.82 4.71 -13.72
C PHE A 476 -6.34 6.11 -14.08
N ARG A 477 -6.08 7.00 -13.11
CA ARG A 477 -5.66 8.39 -13.46
C ARG A 477 -4.26 8.45 -14.10
N ASN A 478 -3.43 7.40 -13.94
CA ASN A 478 -2.14 7.25 -14.59
C ASN A 478 -2.18 6.54 -15.96
N LEU A 479 -3.37 6.13 -16.43
CA LEU A 479 -3.61 5.61 -17.79
C LEU A 479 -4.34 6.65 -18.64
N ALA A 480 -3.88 7.91 -18.57
CA ALA A 480 -4.33 8.98 -19.42
C ALA A 480 -4.25 8.55 -20.90
N GLY A 481 -5.38 8.12 -21.45
CA GLY A 481 -5.52 7.67 -22.84
C GLY A 481 -6.24 6.34 -23.08
N SER A 482 -6.60 5.54 -22.06
CA SER A 482 -7.12 4.17 -22.27
C SER A 482 -8.56 3.90 -21.81
N ILE A 483 -9.23 4.85 -21.15
CA ILE A 483 -10.60 4.65 -20.67
C ILE A 483 -11.58 5.00 -21.80
N PRO A 484 -12.51 4.10 -22.19
CA PRO A 484 -13.56 4.45 -23.13
C PRO A 484 -14.44 5.56 -22.52
N ASN A 485 -14.54 6.68 -23.23
CA ASN A 485 -15.47 7.75 -22.84
C ASN A 485 -16.87 7.37 -23.33
N TYR A 486 -17.81 7.17 -22.42
CA TYR A 486 -19.20 6.89 -22.78
C TYR A 486 -20.01 8.19 -22.80
N THR A 487 -20.60 8.49 -23.94
CA THR A 487 -21.62 9.54 -24.06
C THR A 487 -23.00 8.91 -23.82
N ALA A 488 -23.97 9.72 -23.39
CA ALA A 488 -25.34 9.28 -23.11
C ALA A 488 -26.05 8.54 -24.28
N GLN A 489 -25.50 8.60 -25.50
CA GLN A 489 -26.00 7.88 -26.68
C GLN A 489 -25.50 6.43 -26.82
N ALA A 490 -24.50 6.01 -26.03
CA ALA A 490 -23.83 4.71 -26.20
C ALA A 490 -24.37 3.59 -25.28
N LEU A 491 -25.34 3.88 -24.40
CA LEU A 491 -25.78 2.95 -23.35
C LEU A 491 -26.92 2.00 -23.79
N ASP A 492 -27.59 2.26 -24.91
CA ASP A 492 -28.67 1.40 -25.41
C ASP A 492 -28.17 0.09 -26.06
N GLU A 493 -26.85 -0.09 -26.28
CA GLU A 493 -26.29 -1.22 -27.03
C GLU A 493 -25.37 -2.18 -26.24
N MET A 494 -25.05 -1.94 -24.96
CA MET A 494 -24.06 -2.75 -24.24
C MET A 494 -24.67 -3.77 -23.28
N GLU A 495 -24.77 -5.03 -23.74
CA GLU A 495 -24.92 -6.18 -22.87
C GLU A 495 -23.71 -6.33 -21.93
N ALA A 496 -24.01 -6.53 -20.65
CA ALA A 496 -23.09 -6.74 -19.53
C ALA A 496 -21.96 -7.75 -19.83
N LYS A 497 -20.76 -7.28 -20.18
CA LYS A 497 -19.52 -8.10 -20.19
C LYS A 497 -18.28 -7.30 -19.77
N LEU A 498 -17.66 -7.83 -18.70
CA LEU A 498 -16.38 -7.48 -18.06
C LEU A 498 -16.31 -6.12 -17.34
N LEU A 499 -16.64 -6.19 -16.05
CA LEU A 499 -16.60 -5.15 -15.03
C LEU A 499 -15.14 -4.75 -14.69
N LEU A 500 -14.73 -3.56 -15.12
CA LEU A 500 -13.73 -2.77 -14.41
C LEU A 500 -14.46 -1.95 -13.33
N PRO A 501 -13.80 -1.55 -12.22
CA PRO A 501 -14.44 -0.69 -11.23
C PRO A 501 -14.76 0.67 -11.86
N GLY A 502 -16.05 1.03 -11.84
CA GLY A 502 -16.55 2.38 -12.10
C GLY A 502 -16.65 2.84 -13.54
N MET A 503 -17.83 3.29 -13.93
CA MET A 503 -18.05 3.98 -15.19
C MET A 503 -17.67 5.45 -15.07
N GLN A 504 -17.10 6.00 -16.15
CA GLN A 504 -16.89 7.44 -16.28
C GLN A 504 -17.90 8.03 -17.24
N PHE A 505 -18.80 8.86 -16.71
CA PHE A 505 -19.81 9.57 -17.46
C PHE A 505 -19.36 11.00 -17.71
N ARG A 506 -19.53 11.49 -18.94
CA ARG A 506 -19.23 12.90 -19.28
C ARG A 506 -20.33 13.49 -20.14
N ASP A 507 -20.87 14.63 -19.72
CA ASP A 507 -21.96 15.28 -20.45
C ASP A 507 -21.47 16.12 -21.64
N ASN A 508 -20.17 16.44 -21.67
CA ASN A 508 -19.52 17.29 -22.67
C ASN A 508 -20.27 18.61 -22.93
N GLY A 509 -20.91 19.17 -21.90
CA GLY A 509 -21.69 20.41 -21.98
C GLY A 509 -23.10 20.25 -22.56
N LEU A 510 -23.58 19.02 -22.80
CA LEU A 510 -24.95 18.74 -23.22
C LEU A 510 -25.81 18.30 -22.03
N ALA A 511 -27.07 18.74 -22.00
CA ALA A 511 -28.01 18.27 -20.97
C ALA A 511 -28.18 16.75 -21.11
N SER A 512 -27.75 16.01 -20.09
CA SER A 512 -27.68 14.55 -20.10
C SER A 512 -28.44 13.94 -18.93
N HIS A 513 -28.83 12.68 -19.05
CA HIS A 513 -29.36 11.89 -17.94
C HIS A 513 -28.42 10.71 -17.71
N PHE A 514 -27.77 10.67 -16.56
CA PHE A 514 -26.91 9.57 -16.15
C PHE A 514 -27.64 8.70 -15.14
N VAL A 515 -27.52 7.40 -15.32
CA VAL A 515 -27.93 6.39 -14.34
C VAL A 515 -26.67 5.65 -13.97
N GLY A 516 -26.27 5.74 -12.71
CA GLY A 516 -25.08 5.03 -12.25
C GLY A 516 -25.35 3.55 -11.99
N THR A 517 -24.29 2.86 -11.61
CA THR A 517 -24.14 1.42 -11.63
C THR A 517 -23.99 0.87 -10.21
N GLU A 518 -23.93 -0.45 -10.07
CA GLU A 518 -23.65 -1.09 -8.78
C GLU A 518 -22.17 -0.96 -8.34
N ARG A 519 -21.40 -0.01 -8.89
CA ARG A 519 -19.96 0.19 -8.66
C ARG A 519 -19.66 1.68 -8.65
N SER A 520 -18.56 2.05 -7.98
CA SER A 520 -18.07 3.43 -7.86
C SER A 520 -17.95 4.19 -9.18
N ASP A 521 -18.86 5.10 -9.47
CA ASP A 521 -18.89 5.87 -10.70
C ASP A 521 -18.30 7.28 -10.56
N SER A 522 -17.91 7.83 -11.70
CA SER A 522 -17.42 9.21 -11.80
C SER A 522 -18.20 9.98 -12.86
N PHE A 523 -18.79 11.10 -12.48
CA PHE A 523 -19.60 11.93 -13.36
C PHE A 523 -18.91 13.28 -13.62
N SER A 524 -18.68 13.65 -14.87
CA SER A 524 -18.23 15.01 -15.24
C SER A 524 -19.40 15.81 -15.80
N VAL A 525 -19.77 16.89 -15.10
CA VAL A 525 -20.93 17.71 -15.37
C VAL A 525 -20.49 19.12 -15.80
N ALA A 526 -20.77 19.47 -17.04
CA ALA A 526 -20.54 20.80 -17.62
C ALA A 526 -21.85 21.46 -18.12
N ASN A 527 -23.00 20.82 -17.92
CA ASN A 527 -24.32 21.39 -18.20
C ASN A 527 -25.20 21.34 -16.94
N SER A 528 -25.74 22.49 -16.53
CA SER A 528 -26.56 22.60 -15.30
C SER A 528 -27.92 21.91 -15.39
N LYS A 529 -28.32 21.42 -16.57
CA LYS A 529 -29.52 20.60 -16.76
C LYS A 529 -29.23 19.10 -16.76
N THR A 530 -27.99 18.69 -16.55
CA THR A 530 -27.64 17.28 -16.40
C THR A 530 -28.26 16.74 -15.11
N VAL A 531 -28.86 15.56 -15.19
CA VAL A 531 -29.45 14.85 -14.05
C VAL A 531 -28.67 13.56 -13.85
N ILE A 532 -28.26 13.29 -12.61
CA ILE A 532 -27.66 12.03 -12.19
C ILE A 532 -28.66 11.33 -11.29
N GLN A 533 -28.92 10.06 -11.57
CA GLN A 533 -29.73 9.18 -10.76
C GLN A 533 -28.86 8.01 -10.29
N GLU A 534 -28.48 8.04 -9.01
CA GLU A 534 -27.77 6.95 -8.36
C GLU A 534 -28.74 6.15 -7.49
N PHE A 535 -28.84 4.85 -7.78
CA PHE A 535 -29.80 3.95 -7.13
C PHE A 535 -29.13 3.03 -6.11
N HIS A 536 -27.81 2.89 -6.16
CA HIS A 536 -27.07 1.93 -5.37
C HIS A 536 -26.34 2.66 -4.25
N SER A 537 -26.53 2.17 -3.03
CA SER A 537 -25.71 2.55 -1.89
C SER A 537 -24.71 1.43 -1.62
N GLY A 538 -23.48 1.77 -1.28
CA GLY A 538 -22.48 0.79 -0.83
C GLY A 538 -21.15 0.77 -1.58
N ASP A 539 -21.04 1.52 -2.68
CA ASP A 539 -19.79 1.88 -3.34
C ASP A 539 -19.64 3.41 -3.30
N ILE A 540 -18.47 3.95 -3.71
CA ILE A 540 -18.17 5.39 -3.60
C ILE A 540 -18.31 6.09 -4.96
N ASP A 541 -19.19 7.07 -5.04
CA ASP A 541 -19.48 7.84 -6.25
C ASP A 541 -18.93 9.26 -6.15
N GLU A 542 -18.44 9.78 -7.29
CA GLU A 542 -17.88 11.15 -7.34
C GLU A 542 -18.37 11.98 -8.52
N VAL A 543 -18.56 13.28 -8.30
CA VAL A 543 -18.98 14.24 -9.33
C VAL A 543 -18.00 15.40 -9.48
N PHE A 544 -17.53 15.61 -10.70
CA PHE A 544 -16.69 16.73 -11.12
C PHE A 544 -17.55 17.76 -11.84
N VAL A 545 -17.62 18.98 -11.30
CA VAL A 545 -18.56 20.00 -11.77
C VAL A 545 -17.85 21.24 -12.32
N SER A 546 -18.31 21.68 -13.47
CA SER A 546 -17.88 22.89 -14.18
C SER A 546 -18.98 23.97 -14.25
N VAL A 547 -20.11 23.72 -13.59
CA VAL A 547 -21.32 24.54 -13.52
C VAL A 547 -21.91 24.43 -12.11
N ASP A 548 -22.78 25.37 -11.73
CA ASP A 548 -23.53 25.26 -10.48
C ASP A 548 -24.30 23.94 -10.42
N PHE A 549 -24.13 23.19 -9.33
CA PHE A 549 -24.64 21.82 -9.26
C PHE A 549 -24.89 21.37 -7.81
N LYS A 550 -26.05 20.74 -7.57
CA LYS A 550 -26.35 20.05 -6.31
C LYS A 550 -26.05 18.57 -6.45
N ILE A 551 -25.26 18.04 -5.53
CA ILE A 551 -24.94 16.62 -5.44
C ILE A 551 -26.26 15.85 -5.16
N PRO A 552 -26.60 14.82 -5.96
CA PRO A 552 -27.70 13.90 -5.67
C PRO A 552 -27.47 13.06 -4.41
N GLU A 553 -28.52 12.42 -3.88
CA GLU A 553 -28.39 11.35 -2.87
C GLU A 553 -27.48 10.23 -3.38
N ASN A 554 -26.83 9.50 -2.46
CA ASN A 554 -25.88 8.41 -2.76
C ASN A 554 -24.63 8.83 -3.57
N ILE A 555 -24.24 10.10 -3.56
CA ILE A 555 -22.94 10.54 -4.08
C ILE A 555 -22.15 11.16 -2.92
N GLU A 556 -21.00 10.56 -2.60
CA GLU A 556 -20.23 10.91 -1.41
C GLU A 556 -19.29 12.11 -1.63
N ARG A 557 -18.85 12.34 -2.88
CA ARG A 557 -17.79 13.32 -3.17
C ARG A 557 -18.12 14.23 -4.35
N GLY A 558 -17.99 15.54 -4.17
CA GLY A 558 -18.12 16.54 -5.23
C GLY A 558 -16.88 17.42 -5.37
N ILE A 559 -16.52 17.78 -6.60
CA ILE A 559 -15.33 18.57 -6.92
C ILE A 559 -15.70 19.73 -7.86
N ALA A 560 -15.54 20.96 -7.40
CA ALA A 560 -15.68 22.16 -8.21
C ALA A 560 -14.38 22.45 -8.98
N GLU A 561 -14.44 22.37 -10.32
CA GLU A 561 -13.26 22.45 -11.21
C GLU A 561 -13.09 23.81 -11.89
N ARG A 562 -14.05 24.73 -11.77
CA ARG A 562 -14.04 26.02 -12.47
C ARG A 562 -14.35 27.22 -11.58
N GLU A 563 -13.78 28.36 -11.94
CA GLU A 563 -14.05 29.63 -11.27
C GLU A 563 -15.52 30.04 -11.43
N GLY A 564 -16.12 30.53 -10.34
CA GLY A 564 -17.51 30.97 -10.30
C GLY A 564 -18.54 29.87 -10.04
N VAL A 565 -18.11 28.61 -9.89
CA VAL A 565 -19.02 27.47 -9.65
C VAL A 565 -19.44 27.39 -8.18
N SER A 566 -20.74 27.18 -7.97
CA SER A 566 -21.33 26.82 -6.68
C SER A 566 -21.66 25.32 -6.62
N LEU A 567 -21.06 24.59 -5.69
CA LEU A 567 -21.31 23.17 -5.44
C LEU A 567 -22.09 23.01 -4.14
N PHE A 568 -23.24 22.34 -4.21
CA PHE A 568 -24.14 22.14 -3.07
C PHE A 568 -24.14 20.66 -2.66
N ALA A 569 -23.92 20.38 -1.38
CA ALA A 569 -24.10 19.05 -0.80
C ALA A 569 -25.56 18.56 -0.87
N ASN A 570 -25.74 17.26 -0.70
CA ASN A 570 -27.01 16.62 -0.38
C ASN A 570 -27.24 16.66 1.14
N ASP A 571 -28.11 15.82 1.70
CA ASP A 571 -28.40 15.81 3.15
C ASP A 571 -27.58 14.77 3.92
N ASP A 572 -26.72 13.99 3.24
CA ASP A 572 -25.74 13.07 3.81
C ASP A 572 -24.43 13.81 4.13
N GLY A 573 -23.49 13.15 4.84
CA GLY A 573 -22.16 13.72 5.09
C GLY A 573 -21.29 13.67 3.83
N ASN A 574 -21.14 14.80 3.12
CA ASN A 574 -20.45 14.87 1.84
C ASN A 574 -19.01 15.39 1.97
N ARG A 575 -18.18 14.98 1.01
CA ARG A 575 -16.86 15.57 0.78
C ARG A 575 -16.93 16.56 -0.37
N LEU A 576 -16.90 17.85 -0.06
CA LEU A 576 -16.91 18.95 -1.03
C LEU A 576 -15.49 19.48 -1.23
N GLU A 577 -15.01 19.44 -2.47
CA GLU A 577 -13.67 19.93 -2.80
C GLU A 577 -13.69 21.00 -3.87
N THR A 578 -12.66 21.85 -3.87
CA THR A 578 -12.40 22.74 -4.99
C THR A 578 -10.93 22.77 -5.39
N VAL A 579 -10.71 22.82 -6.71
CA VAL A 579 -9.39 22.99 -7.34
C VAL A 579 -9.25 24.34 -8.06
N SER A 580 -10.24 25.22 -7.93
CA SER A 580 -10.28 26.53 -8.61
C SER A 580 -10.62 27.65 -7.64
N ASP A 581 -10.01 28.82 -7.85
CA ASP A 581 -10.42 30.06 -7.21
C ASP A 581 -11.86 30.44 -7.59
N GLY A 582 -12.50 31.26 -6.75
CA GLY A 582 -13.79 31.89 -6.98
C GLY A 582 -14.98 30.92 -6.90
N THR A 583 -14.81 29.78 -6.27
CA THR A 583 -15.87 28.78 -6.06
C THR A 583 -16.62 29.01 -4.75
N THR A 584 -17.84 28.47 -4.69
CA THR A 584 -18.65 28.42 -3.47
C THR A 584 -18.96 26.95 -3.15
N LEU A 585 -18.61 26.50 -1.95
CA LEU A 585 -18.97 25.19 -1.43
C LEU A 585 -20.07 25.36 -0.38
N ILE A 586 -21.18 24.64 -0.50
CA ILE A 586 -22.38 24.84 0.31
C ILE A 586 -22.76 23.51 0.95
N GLY A 587 -22.67 23.44 2.28
CA GLY A 587 -22.96 22.24 3.07
C GLY A 587 -24.45 21.89 3.14
N GLY A 588 -24.71 20.65 3.54
CA GLY A 588 -26.01 20.03 3.73
C GLY A 588 -26.37 19.87 5.20
N ASN A 589 -27.21 18.89 5.51
CA ASN A 589 -27.60 18.55 6.89
C ASN A 589 -26.69 17.48 7.53
N GLY A 590 -25.81 16.84 6.76
CA GLY A 590 -24.87 15.85 7.28
C GLY A 590 -23.52 16.47 7.64
N ASP A 591 -22.73 15.72 8.40
CA ASP A 591 -21.34 16.08 8.75
C ASP A 591 -20.51 16.22 7.45
N ASP A 592 -20.22 17.44 7.01
CA ASP A 592 -19.55 17.70 5.73
C ASP A 592 -18.05 17.99 5.90
N LEU A 593 -17.26 17.54 4.92
CA LEU A 593 -15.85 17.90 4.78
C LEU A 593 -15.65 18.84 3.59
N PHE A 594 -15.19 20.06 3.87
CA PHE A 594 -14.77 21.03 2.87
C PHE A 594 -13.25 21.00 2.68
N VAL A 595 -12.81 20.75 1.45
CA VAL A 595 -11.38 20.72 1.10
C VAL A 595 -11.04 21.78 0.06
N VAL A 596 -10.20 22.73 0.47
CA VAL A 596 -9.59 23.72 -0.42
C VAL A 596 -8.22 23.19 -0.87
N SER A 597 -8.07 22.93 -2.17
CA SER A 597 -6.81 22.39 -2.71
C SER A 597 -5.65 23.36 -2.56
N GLU A 598 -4.43 22.83 -2.46
CA GLU A 598 -3.21 23.63 -2.39
C GLU A 598 -3.12 24.63 -3.56
N GLY A 599 -2.81 25.89 -3.25
CA GLY A 599 -2.69 26.96 -4.22
C GLY A 599 -3.99 27.70 -4.55
N VAL A 600 -5.16 27.17 -4.17
CA VAL A 600 -6.44 27.89 -4.23
C VAL A 600 -6.51 28.91 -3.09
N LYS A 601 -6.95 30.13 -3.41
CA LYS A 601 -6.89 31.29 -2.52
C LYS A 601 -8.24 31.92 -2.25
N ARG A 602 -9.19 31.87 -3.17
CA ARG A 602 -10.52 32.50 -3.03
C ARG A 602 -11.61 31.44 -3.06
N VAL A 603 -12.25 31.18 -1.93
CA VAL A 603 -13.36 30.22 -1.83
C VAL A 603 -14.36 30.74 -0.82
N ASP A 604 -15.65 30.60 -1.12
CA ASP A 604 -16.72 30.80 -0.15
C ASP A 604 -17.18 29.44 0.36
N ILE A 605 -17.19 29.25 1.68
CA ILE A 605 -17.75 28.06 2.33
C ILE A 605 -19.00 28.50 3.07
N VAL A 606 -20.15 27.91 2.72
CA VAL A 606 -21.45 28.21 3.33
C VAL A 606 -21.89 27.03 4.17
N LEU A 607 -22.09 27.27 5.47
CA LEU A 607 -22.65 26.27 6.38
C LEU A 607 -24.18 26.30 6.32
N SER A 608 -24.79 25.14 6.54
CA SER A 608 -26.25 24.99 6.67
C SER A 608 -26.66 24.83 8.14
N TYR A 609 -27.94 25.00 8.45
CA TYR A 609 -28.44 24.72 9.81
C TYR A 609 -28.63 23.22 10.01
N GLY A 610 -28.26 22.71 11.18
CA GLY A 610 -28.43 21.30 11.47
C GLY A 610 -27.46 20.41 10.71
N SER A 611 -26.31 20.95 10.29
CA SER A 611 -25.26 20.23 9.56
C SER A 611 -24.40 19.32 10.44
N GLY A 612 -24.58 19.35 11.77
CA GLY A 612 -23.80 18.49 12.66
C GLY A 612 -22.35 18.97 12.78
N LEU A 613 -21.38 18.05 12.70
CA LEU A 613 -19.95 18.35 12.77
C LEU A 613 -19.35 18.49 11.37
N ASP A 614 -19.16 19.74 10.94
CA ASP A 614 -18.46 20.07 9.71
C ASP A 614 -16.95 20.20 9.92
N VAL A 615 -16.17 19.98 8.87
CA VAL A 615 -14.71 20.14 8.88
C VAL A 615 -14.25 20.94 7.67
N ILE A 616 -13.36 21.91 7.87
CA ILE A 616 -12.70 22.64 6.79
C ILE A 616 -11.19 22.37 6.82
N ARG A 617 -10.65 21.94 5.66
CA ARG A 617 -9.23 21.72 5.39
C ARG A 617 -8.73 22.66 4.30
N GLY A 618 -7.50 23.18 4.47
CA GLY A 618 -6.86 24.05 3.48
C GLY A 618 -7.22 25.54 3.60
N LEU A 619 -7.53 26.00 4.82
CA LEU A 619 -7.84 27.41 5.06
C LEU A 619 -6.68 28.32 4.67
N THR A 620 -6.97 29.31 3.84
CA THR A 620 -6.07 30.42 3.52
C THR A 620 -6.79 31.75 3.80
N PRO A 621 -6.08 32.89 3.91
CA PRO A 621 -6.71 34.18 4.23
C PRO A 621 -7.80 34.65 3.26
N GLY A 622 -7.89 34.10 2.04
CA GLY A 622 -8.94 34.44 1.08
C GLY A 622 -10.13 33.47 1.07
N VAL A 623 -10.13 32.46 1.95
CA VAL A 623 -11.31 31.62 2.19
C VAL A 623 -12.26 32.34 3.14
N ARG A 624 -13.52 32.49 2.74
CA ARG A 624 -14.59 33.11 3.54
C ARG A 624 -15.52 32.03 4.06
N ILE A 625 -15.86 32.12 5.35
CA ILE A 625 -16.81 31.21 6.00
C ILE A 625 -18.10 32.02 6.25
N LEU A 626 -19.18 31.58 5.62
CA LEU A 626 -20.50 32.19 5.66
C LEU A 626 -21.36 31.39 6.63
N ILE A 627 -21.61 31.96 7.81
CA ILE A 627 -22.37 31.30 8.89
C ILE A 627 -23.78 31.91 8.92
N PRO A 628 -24.84 31.09 8.87
CA PRO A 628 -26.21 31.58 9.02
C PRO A 628 -26.40 32.45 10.28
N GLU A 629 -27.15 33.57 10.17
CA GLU A 629 -27.30 34.55 11.26
C GLU A 629 -27.74 33.96 12.61
N GLY A 630 -28.58 32.92 12.59
CA GLY A 630 -29.11 32.27 13.79
C GLY A 630 -28.07 31.49 14.58
N LEU A 631 -27.01 30.98 13.93
CA LEU A 631 -25.92 30.25 14.60
C LEU A 631 -24.91 31.20 15.26
N LYS A 632 -24.80 32.45 14.78
CA LYS A 632 -23.83 33.43 15.30
C LYS A 632 -23.99 33.73 16.80
N ASN A 633 -25.21 33.58 17.32
CA ASN A 633 -25.52 33.86 18.73
C ASN A 633 -24.94 32.82 19.70
N PHE A 634 -24.61 31.62 19.22
CA PHE A 634 -24.11 30.52 20.04
C PHE A 634 -22.62 30.23 19.80
N LEU A 635 -22.00 30.97 18.89
CA LEU A 635 -20.61 30.79 18.48
C LEU A 635 -19.65 30.86 19.69
N LYS A 636 -19.12 29.70 20.08
CA LYS A 636 -18.01 29.57 21.03
C LYS A 636 -16.82 28.95 20.33
N PHE A 637 -15.62 29.32 20.78
CA PHE A 637 -14.38 28.77 20.25
C PHE A 637 -13.67 27.96 21.31
N SER A 638 -13.13 26.82 20.89
CA SER A 638 -12.17 26.07 21.68
C SER A 638 -10.99 25.68 20.81
N MET A 639 -9.79 25.93 21.29
CA MET A 639 -8.59 25.37 20.68
C MET A 639 -8.63 23.85 20.86
N VAL A 640 -8.43 23.12 19.77
CA VAL A 640 -8.27 21.67 19.77
C VAL A 640 -6.93 21.34 19.13
N GLN A 641 -6.41 20.14 19.36
CA GLN A 641 -5.04 19.83 18.96
C GLN A 641 -4.83 19.77 17.44
N ASN A 642 -5.89 19.63 16.64
CA ASN A 642 -5.83 19.61 15.18
C ASN A 642 -6.40 20.89 14.55
N GLY A 643 -6.68 21.94 15.34
CA GLY A 643 -7.31 23.14 14.80
C GLY A 643 -8.06 24.01 15.80
N ILE A 644 -9.06 24.73 15.30
CA ILE A 644 -10.00 25.50 16.12
C ILE A 644 -11.40 24.90 15.93
N MET A 645 -12.05 24.50 17.02
CA MET A 645 -13.43 24.08 17.01
C MET A 645 -14.35 25.27 17.29
N LEU A 646 -15.34 25.46 16.42
CA LEU A 646 -16.43 26.42 16.56
C LEU A 646 -17.68 25.67 16.97
N HIS A 647 -18.20 25.95 18.15
CA HIS A 647 -19.49 25.43 18.60
C HIS A 647 -20.56 26.41 18.13
N LEU A 648 -21.33 26.01 17.12
CA LEU A 648 -22.30 26.87 16.42
C LEU A 648 -23.70 26.78 17.03
N SER A 649 -24.01 25.65 17.68
CA SER A 649 -25.22 25.44 18.48
C SER A 649 -24.99 24.27 19.46
N ASP A 650 -26.04 23.75 20.10
CA ASP A 650 -25.94 22.52 20.91
C ASP A 650 -25.73 21.26 20.04
N SER A 651 -26.02 21.35 18.74
CA SER A 651 -25.92 20.24 17.78
C SER A 651 -24.98 20.49 16.61
N ASP A 652 -24.56 21.74 16.39
CA ASP A 652 -23.76 22.12 15.22
C ASP A 652 -22.36 22.56 15.67
N SER A 653 -21.34 22.03 15.01
CA SER A 653 -19.94 22.35 15.27
C SER A 653 -19.14 22.39 13.97
N LEU A 654 -18.09 23.20 13.93
CA LEU A 654 -17.19 23.31 12.80
C LEU A 654 -15.74 23.23 13.25
N LEU A 655 -15.00 22.26 12.73
CA LEU A 655 -13.56 22.15 12.91
C LEU A 655 -12.81 22.87 11.80
N LEU A 656 -12.03 23.88 12.15
CA LEU A 656 -11.04 24.52 11.27
C LEU A 656 -9.70 23.81 11.41
N GLU A 657 -9.42 22.86 10.53
CA GLU A 657 -8.26 21.98 10.66
C GLU A 657 -6.93 22.69 10.33
N SER A 658 -5.87 22.32 11.05
CA SER A 658 -4.51 22.85 10.89
C SER A 658 -4.37 24.37 11.12
N VAL A 659 -5.34 24.98 11.79
CA VAL A 659 -5.29 26.38 12.22
C VAL A 659 -5.03 26.47 13.71
N PHE A 660 -3.88 27.04 14.11
CA PHE A 660 -3.42 27.05 15.51
C PHE A 660 -3.45 28.42 16.18
N ASN A 661 -3.92 29.46 15.49
CA ASN A 661 -4.00 30.80 16.05
C ASN A 661 -5.28 31.53 15.58
N PRO A 662 -6.16 31.95 16.51
CA PRO A 662 -7.38 32.68 16.18
C PRO A 662 -7.13 34.09 15.62
N ASP A 663 -5.96 34.69 15.84
CA ASP A 663 -5.58 36.03 15.37
C ASP A 663 -4.89 36.05 13.97
N ILE A 664 -4.58 34.89 13.36
CA ILE A 664 -3.64 34.82 12.21
C ILE A 664 -4.26 34.86 10.81
N LEU A 665 -5.56 34.65 10.61
CA LEU A 665 -6.08 34.64 9.25
C LEU A 665 -7.08 35.77 9.12
N GLY A 666 -7.00 36.58 8.07
CA GLY A 666 -8.06 37.51 7.66
C GLY A 666 -9.39 36.81 7.29
N ILE A 667 -9.69 35.65 7.90
CA ILE A 667 -10.96 34.95 7.86
C ILE A 667 -12.00 35.89 8.44
N SER A 668 -12.85 36.36 7.55
CA SER A 668 -14.01 37.13 7.92
C SER A 668 -15.17 36.16 8.01
N PHE A 669 -15.72 36.01 9.22
CA PHE A 669 -17.00 35.36 9.45
C PHE A 669 -18.09 36.37 9.07
N TYR A 670 -18.83 36.09 7.99
CA TYR A 670 -19.85 37.00 7.49
C TYR A 670 -21.26 36.62 7.88
#